data_AF-A0A927J047-F1
#
_entry.id   AF-A0A927J047-F1
#
_cell.length_a   1.000
_cell.length_b   1.000
_cell.length_c   1.000
_cell.angle_alpha   90.00
_cell.angle_beta   90.00
_cell.angle_gamma   90.00
#
_symmetry.space_group_name_H-M   'P 1'
#
loop_
_entity.id
_entity.type
_entity.pdbx_description
1 polymer ?
#
loop_
_entity_poly.entity_id
_entity_poly.type
_entity_poly.pdbx_seq_one_letter_code
_entity_poly.pdbx_strand_id
1 'polypeptide(L)'
;MSTYDRLEVDARDPLAGYVADCAASLRRVIGHFDVETALPDLELLAADQPGLDLSDLARVAGRTGTTFSTDLVAALVTAHLVSWDDGGAPALCLASLYDHAGPPEGDAASRALLDRWIQACTYVALVARRTGTAEARAVAALRNLAAVLTETDRDTAVACALDAIMLASLAPGGAATLDAAQCLSDVARGHDEDLVRLALAYRADGMSRLPAHERDDLALWDAVESACRYRPQALTLHDAAAQSLRAAIERVPAVRDLRATFALGFDHTPGRAATFAPLRPFTDPVWTFDATTLQRTLDAFRGISTSFDERRLRLVPPPESTVATADIDEWSIDHRAFRHAVPFSTGFRREADRKELLLVLGHELVHIDSTFGWLGTSLAALRSAATADEILHHLRQVDHDAPDTDRMGRLCELEPEAALLPVVERQLELVRKAQVLRSVWTPWLEGLAMFGELAADPTTDDERSTGFGGALVHLVDRHRDPDHDPPLEQWYASCRAEAERGYADALHELARPRLRGYLGAPVGRYLAGYLAVRGVTSAWREHSPMDGVETYQALLGATRSTTQHAVPDLSLPPEEFEGRAVALMREWVAGLASLDRGSVQLLDPYRGRTPRDVLTGEPVRPPSSVDAATLARDAGVPRADRRPELADLAPGPREELARLLDAVAGGLGTHDVHLLGELTYARARRMHLVPIGRFDALFWLWADAGGSRAHLFLQLRVTHAAEDAEGLAGTGGGGDAEDGRDADSGGYSLYGVPLTLDERSRLVAQMEADRRVRMEVHRLVDRASSREDGVTSGQVLALRYGDFVKVLSGGLHTGVDPAPSLVEDVEARLRPEPLTRLDLHVNDAHALAARALTWLDTLDTLDAGDDPHPALATWRDRVGSLARQVAEPGGAQQVDQAGLTLLAALGWSTTQVADVSRDGLAALADDELSSLAPVLDALLASGRDGALADLQHVDPGLARSIFTHGPRGYDVRPFPQGAP
;
A
#
# COMPACT_ATOMS: atom_id res chain seq x y z
N MET A 1 13.15 43.01 14.67
CA MET A 1 12.88 42.61 13.28
C MET A 1 11.75 41.61 13.32
N SER A 2 10.69 41.85 12.56
CA SER A 2 9.65 40.85 12.36
C SER A 2 10.28 39.62 11.68
N THR A 3 9.81 38.42 11.97
CA THR A 3 10.24 37.19 11.27
C THR A 3 10.10 37.34 9.74
N TYR A 4 9.15 38.17 9.29
CA TYR A 4 8.86 38.40 7.86
C TYR A 4 9.83 39.36 7.15
N ASP A 5 10.55 40.22 7.89
CA ASP A 5 11.49 41.20 7.29
C ASP A 5 12.73 40.50 6.67
N ARG A 6 12.96 39.22 7.02
CA ARG A 6 14.11 38.41 6.60
C ARG A 6 14.05 37.91 5.15
N LEU A 7 12.89 37.99 4.51
CA LEU A 7 12.71 37.55 3.13
C LEU A 7 13.04 38.64 2.10
N GLU A 8 13.25 39.88 2.55
CA GLU A 8 13.66 41.01 1.71
C GLU A 8 15.19 41.12 1.65
N VAL A 9 15.87 40.13 1.05
CA VAL A 9 17.34 40.14 0.97
C VAL A 9 17.85 40.87 -0.28
N ASP A 10 18.93 41.64 -0.12
CA ASP A 10 19.65 42.30 -1.23
C ASP A 10 20.09 41.26 -2.26
N ALA A 11 19.57 41.37 -3.48
CA ALA A 11 19.81 40.44 -4.58
C ALA A 11 21.29 40.32 -4.99
N ARG A 12 22.18 41.19 -4.47
CA ARG A 12 23.61 41.22 -4.81
C ARG A 12 24.46 40.19 -4.07
N ASP A 13 24.13 39.84 -2.81
CA ASP A 13 24.80 38.77 -2.06
C ASP A 13 23.83 38.13 -1.04
N PRO A 14 22.95 37.23 -1.50
CA PRO A 14 21.91 36.64 -0.65
C PRO A 14 22.47 35.78 0.50
N LEU A 15 23.67 35.21 0.31
CA LEU A 15 24.31 34.38 1.34
C LEU A 15 24.71 35.19 2.57
N ALA A 16 25.28 36.38 2.38
CA ALA A 16 25.68 37.26 3.47
C ALA A 16 24.48 37.71 4.31
N GLY A 17 23.36 38.03 3.65
CA GLY A 17 22.09 38.36 4.31
C GLY A 17 21.57 37.21 5.18
N TYR A 18 21.46 36.00 4.61
CA TYR A 18 20.96 34.85 5.37
C TYR A 18 21.86 34.44 6.53
N VAL A 19 23.18 34.53 6.37
CA VAL A 19 24.11 34.26 7.48
C VAL A 19 23.90 35.25 8.64
N ALA A 20 23.68 36.53 8.34
CA ALA A 20 23.38 37.52 9.36
C ALA A 20 22.04 37.23 10.08
N ASP A 21 21.02 36.81 9.33
CA ASP A 21 19.74 36.40 9.90
C ASP A 21 19.86 35.14 10.77
N CYS A 22 20.62 34.14 10.33
CA CYS A 22 20.95 32.94 11.11
C CYS A 22 21.63 33.32 12.43
N ALA A 23 22.66 34.17 12.40
CA ALA A 23 23.34 34.62 13.59
C ALA A 23 22.39 35.36 14.54
N ALA A 24 21.46 36.16 14.01
CA ALA A 24 20.44 36.85 14.81
C ALA A 24 19.44 35.88 15.48
N SER A 25 19.03 34.79 14.81
CA SER A 25 18.19 33.74 15.42
C SER A 25 18.93 32.96 16.48
N LEU A 26 20.18 32.58 16.21
CA LEU A 26 21.02 31.83 17.15
C LEU A 26 21.26 32.61 18.44
N ARG A 27 21.29 33.95 18.40
CA ARG A 27 21.34 34.79 19.61
C ARG A 27 20.08 34.71 20.48
N ARG A 28 18.93 34.26 19.96
CA ARG A 28 17.71 34.14 20.79
C ARG A 28 17.78 32.95 21.74
N VAL A 29 18.52 31.90 21.37
CA VAL A 29 18.72 30.70 22.20
C VAL A 29 19.41 31.01 23.53
N ILE A 30 20.11 32.15 23.62
CA ILE A 30 20.73 32.66 24.85
C ILE A 30 19.75 32.71 26.01
N GLY A 31 18.47 33.01 25.75
CA GLY A 31 17.43 33.12 26.78
C GLY A 31 17.14 31.82 27.55
N HIS A 32 17.68 30.68 27.10
CA HIS A 32 17.56 29.38 27.78
C HIS A 32 18.69 29.09 28.77
N PHE A 33 19.68 29.99 28.89
CA PHE A 33 20.85 29.84 29.76
C PHE A 33 21.00 31.05 30.68
N ASP A 34 21.53 30.87 31.88
CA ASP A 34 21.82 31.96 32.82
C ASP A 34 23.17 32.61 32.53
N VAL A 35 23.27 33.22 31.34
CA VAL A 35 24.50 33.86 30.86
C VAL A 35 24.90 35.01 31.77
N GLU A 36 23.95 35.79 32.32
CA GLU A 36 24.26 36.92 33.20
C GLU A 36 25.01 36.50 34.46
N THR A 37 24.60 35.40 35.09
CA THR A 37 25.30 34.86 36.27
C THR A 37 26.67 34.28 35.91
N ALA A 38 26.85 33.77 34.70
CA ALA A 38 28.12 33.22 34.22
C ALA A 38 29.11 34.26 33.66
N LEU A 39 28.67 35.50 33.40
CA LEU A 39 29.53 36.57 32.83
C LEU A 39 30.75 36.91 33.71
N PRO A 40 30.65 37.09 35.04
CA PRO A 40 31.81 37.40 35.88
C PRO A 40 32.87 36.28 35.85
N ASP A 41 32.41 35.03 35.79
CA ASP A 41 33.28 33.87 35.65
C ASP A 41 33.96 33.86 34.28
N LEU A 42 33.22 34.11 33.20
CA LEU A 42 33.80 34.24 31.87
C LEU A 42 34.84 35.37 31.77
N GLU A 43 34.58 36.53 32.38
CA GLU A 43 35.52 37.65 32.44
C GLU A 43 36.80 37.28 33.19
N LEU A 44 36.68 36.53 34.30
CA LEU A 44 37.83 36.00 35.04
C LEU A 44 38.68 35.05 34.16
N LEU A 45 38.03 34.14 33.43
CA LEU A 45 38.72 33.20 32.54
C LEU A 45 39.38 33.90 31.34
N ALA A 46 38.70 34.89 30.76
CA ALA A 46 39.24 35.67 29.64
C ALA A 46 40.42 36.57 30.06
N ALA A 47 40.44 37.04 31.31
CA ALA A 47 41.59 37.76 31.88
C ALA A 47 42.80 36.85 32.11
N ASP A 48 42.57 35.59 32.52
CA ASP A 48 43.62 34.57 32.69
C ASP A 48 44.15 34.07 31.33
N GLN A 49 43.29 33.95 30.33
CA GLN A 49 43.65 33.52 28.98
C GLN A 49 43.03 34.42 27.89
N PRO A 50 43.76 35.45 27.42
CA PRO A 50 43.32 36.28 26.30
C PRO A 50 43.14 35.42 25.03
N GLY A 51 41.99 35.58 24.35
CA GLY A 51 41.64 34.76 23.19
C GLY A 51 41.08 33.38 23.56
N LEU A 52 40.49 33.25 24.75
CA LEU A 52 39.79 32.06 25.20
C LEU A 52 38.80 31.55 24.15
N ASP A 53 38.90 30.25 23.83
CA ASP A 53 37.97 29.54 22.95
C ASP A 53 37.33 28.34 23.68
N LEU A 54 36.39 27.67 23.00
CA LEU A 54 35.65 26.54 23.57
C LEU A 54 36.53 25.34 23.92
N SER A 55 37.64 25.13 23.21
CA SER A 55 38.56 24.02 23.46
C SER A 55 39.41 24.24 24.72
N ASP A 56 39.64 25.51 25.07
CA ASP A 56 40.40 25.91 26.24
C ASP A 56 39.53 26.10 27.49
N LEU A 57 38.23 26.31 27.34
CA LEU A 57 37.34 26.74 28.42
C LEU A 57 37.36 25.81 29.65
N ALA A 58 37.21 24.49 29.48
CA ALA A 58 37.24 23.54 30.60
C ALA A 58 38.60 23.49 31.30
N ARG A 59 39.69 23.55 30.53
CA ARG A 59 41.05 23.54 31.05
C ARG A 59 41.33 24.80 31.87
N VAL A 60 40.89 25.96 31.40
CA VAL A 60 41.08 27.24 32.10
C VAL A 60 40.20 27.31 33.34
N ALA A 61 38.94 26.88 33.24
CA ALA A 61 38.01 26.81 34.38
C ALA A 61 38.57 25.91 35.51
N GLY A 62 39.11 24.73 35.15
CA GLY A 62 39.76 23.85 36.12
C GLY A 62 41.00 24.47 36.77
N ARG A 63 41.75 25.34 36.07
CA ARG A 63 42.93 26.04 36.62
C ARG A 63 42.54 27.18 37.56
N THR A 64 41.46 27.92 37.25
CA THR A 64 41.00 29.08 38.03
C THR A 64 40.05 28.70 39.17
N GLY A 65 39.61 27.44 39.22
CA GLY A 65 38.63 26.96 40.21
C GLY A 65 37.20 27.38 39.88
N THR A 66 36.93 27.76 38.63
CA THR A 66 35.60 28.10 38.11
C THR A 66 34.88 26.82 37.69
N THR A 67 33.57 26.74 37.94
CA THR A 67 32.76 25.58 37.53
C THR A 67 32.56 25.58 36.01
N PHE A 68 32.87 24.46 35.35
CA PHE A 68 32.59 24.27 33.93
C PHE A 68 31.12 23.87 33.72
N SER A 69 30.22 24.86 33.65
CA SER A 69 28.77 24.66 33.50
C SER A 69 28.24 24.95 32.09
N THR A 70 27.01 24.51 31.80
CA THR A 70 26.31 24.83 30.55
C THR A 70 26.15 26.33 30.34
N ASP A 71 25.89 27.09 31.41
CA ASP A 71 25.73 28.55 31.35
C ASP A 71 27.04 29.26 31.02
N LEU A 72 28.17 28.77 31.54
CA LEU A 72 29.49 29.31 31.23
C LEU A 72 29.87 29.09 29.77
N VAL A 73 29.58 27.90 29.23
CA VAL A 73 29.79 27.60 27.81
C VAL A 73 28.88 28.48 26.95
N ALA A 74 27.60 28.61 27.32
CA ALA A 74 26.64 29.48 26.65
C ALA A 74 27.07 30.95 26.65
N ALA A 75 27.67 31.44 27.74
CA ALA A 75 28.20 32.79 27.84
C ALA A 75 29.35 33.04 26.85
N LEU A 76 30.27 32.08 26.70
CA LEU A 76 31.36 32.18 25.72
C LEU A 76 30.84 32.16 24.28
N VAL A 77 29.92 31.24 23.95
CA VAL A 77 29.27 31.17 22.63
C VAL A 77 28.54 32.49 22.32
N THR A 78 27.86 33.06 23.31
CA THR A 78 27.19 34.36 23.22
C THR A 78 28.17 35.47 22.87
N ALA A 79 29.31 35.55 23.58
CA ALA A 79 30.34 36.56 23.30
C ALA A 79 30.85 36.48 21.85
N HIS A 80 31.04 35.26 21.33
CA HIS A 80 31.42 35.05 19.93
C HIS A 80 30.30 35.38 18.93
N LEU A 81 29.04 35.08 19.26
CA LEU A 81 27.90 35.46 18.42
C LEU A 81 27.70 36.98 18.36
N VAL A 82 27.94 37.70 19.45
CA VAL A 82 27.85 39.17 19.49
C VAL A 82 28.97 39.80 18.65
N SER A 83 30.17 39.23 18.72
CA SER A 83 31.35 39.65 17.95
C SER A 83 31.48 38.94 16.59
N TRP A 84 30.35 38.55 15.98
CA TRP A 84 30.33 37.72 14.75
C TRP A 84 31.29 38.24 13.65
N ASP A 85 31.18 39.52 13.33
CA ASP A 85 32.01 40.19 12.31
C ASP A 85 33.42 40.58 12.82
N ASP A 86 33.58 40.67 14.15
CA ASP A 86 34.82 41.06 14.84
C ASP A 86 35.66 39.83 15.28
N GLY A 87 35.62 38.75 14.50
CA GLY A 87 36.42 37.54 14.73
C GLY A 87 35.71 36.43 15.52
N GLY A 88 34.47 36.63 15.94
CA GLY A 88 33.65 35.62 16.62
C GLY A 88 33.25 34.44 15.72
N ALA A 89 32.91 34.67 14.44
CA ALA A 89 32.61 33.58 13.51
C ALA A 89 33.82 32.63 13.29
N PRO A 90 35.06 33.11 13.06
CA PRO A 90 36.25 32.27 13.08
C PRO A 90 36.43 31.45 14.36
N ALA A 91 36.15 32.01 15.54
CA ALA A 91 36.24 31.29 16.81
C ALA A 91 35.20 30.16 16.92
N LEU A 92 33.96 30.41 16.48
CA LEU A 92 32.91 29.40 16.43
C LEU A 92 33.18 28.27 15.42
N CYS A 93 33.97 28.51 14.37
CA CYS A 93 34.38 27.43 13.46
C CYS A 93 35.25 26.35 14.14
N LEU A 94 35.96 26.71 15.22
CA LEU A 94 36.82 25.80 15.99
C LEU A 94 36.06 25.08 17.12
N ALA A 95 34.78 25.43 17.32
CA ALA A 95 33.93 24.86 18.36
C ALA A 95 33.68 23.36 18.20
N SER A 96 33.91 22.77 17.01
CA SER A 96 33.85 21.31 16.83
C SER A 96 34.90 20.54 17.66
N LEU A 97 35.88 21.22 18.25
CA LEU A 97 36.88 20.64 19.16
C LEU A 97 36.38 20.57 20.63
N TYR A 98 35.16 21.02 20.89
CA TYR A 98 34.50 21.02 22.20
C TYR A 98 34.34 19.60 22.80
N ASP A 99 34.24 18.56 21.97
CA ASP A 99 34.10 17.16 22.40
C ASP A 99 35.26 16.64 23.26
N HIS A 100 36.40 17.32 23.30
CA HIS A 100 37.60 16.89 24.03
C HIS A 100 37.64 17.33 25.51
N ALA A 101 36.68 18.14 25.97
CA ALA A 101 36.70 18.77 27.29
C ALA A 101 35.92 18.03 28.40
N GLY A 102 35.15 16.99 28.05
CA GLY A 102 34.16 16.37 28.94
C GLY A 102 32.85 17.17 29.02
N PRO A 103 31.74 16.57 29.49
CA PRO A 103 30.44 17.24 29.51
C PRO A 103 30.38 18.32 30.60
N PRO A 104 29.80 19.51 30.33
CA PRO A 104 29.63 20.55 31.34
C PRO A 104 28.62 20.15 32.42
N GLU A 105 28.75 20.75 33.61
CA GLU A 105 27.74 20.65 34.66
C GLU A 105 26.43 21.30 34.19
N GLY A 106 25.33 20.58 34.37
CA GLY A 106 24.00 20.97 33.91
C GLY A 106 23.05 19.76 33.90
N ASP A 107 21.76 19.98 33.73
CA ASP A 107 20.81 18.90 33.47
C ASP A 107 20.96 18.35 32.04
N ALA A 108 20.34 17.20 31.76
CA ALA A 108 20.45 16.54 30.46
C ALA A 108 19.83 17.34 29.30
N ALA A 109 18.75 18.09 29.56
CA ALA A 109 18.07 18.88 28.55
C ALA A 109 18.89 20.12 28.17
N SER A 110 19.44 20.82 29.17
CA SER A 110 20.33 21.97 28.99
C SER A 110 21.60 21.61 28.23
N ARG A 111 22.20 20.45 28.52
CA ARG A 111 23.34 19.91 27.73
C ARG A 111 22.96 19.62 26.29
N ALA A 112 21.86 18.89 26.08
CA ALA A 112 21.42 18.54 24.73
C ALA A 112 21.11 19.79 23.89
N LEU A 113 20.44 20.80 24.47
CA LEU A 113 20.18 22.07 23.79
C LEU A 113 21.48 22.81 23.45
N LEU A 114 22.42 22.89 24.40
CA LEU A 114 23.72 23.53 24.22
C LEU A 114 24.51 22.88 23.07
N ASP A 115 24.58 21.56 23.03
CA ASP A 115 25.29 20.82 21.97
C ASP A 115 24.71 21.12 20.58
N ARG A 116 23.38 21.07 20.44
CA ARG A 116 22.70 21.39 19.17
C ARG A 116 22.90 22.85 18.77
N TRP A 117 22.90 23.76 19.74
CA TRP A 117 23.11 25.17 19.49
C TRP A 117 24.55 25.48 19.05
N ILE A 118 25.56 24.94 19.73
CA ILE A 118 26.97 25.05 19.33
C ILE A 118 27.17 24.49 17.93
N GLN A 119 26.58 23.33 17.64
CA GLN A 119 26.66 22.70 16.33
C GLN A 119 26.08 23.61 15.23
N ALA A 120 24.92 24.23 15.46
CA ALA A 120 24.32 25.17 14.51
C ALA A 120 25.20 26.43 14.31
N CYS A 121 25.70 27.03 15.39
CA CYS A 121 26.63 28.17 15.36
C CYS A 121 27.89 27.85 14.55
N THR A 122 28.48 26.68 14.78
CA THR A 122 29.70 26.20 14.10
C THR A 122 29.47 26.11 12.60
N TYR A 123 28.41 25.42 12.18
CA TYR A 123 28.18 25.20 10.75
C TYR A 123 27.74 26.46 10.01
N VAL A 124 26.94 27.34 10.63
CA VAL A 124 26.62 28.65 10.05
C VAL A 124 27.89 29.50 9.90
N ALA A 125 28.81 29.46 10.85
CA ALA A 125 30.09 30.16 10.76
C ALA A 125 30.98 29.61 9.63
N LEU A 126 30.98 28.29 9.42
CA LEU A 126 31.68 27.64 8.30
C LEU A 126 31.07 28.05 6.94
N VAL A 127 29.74 28.17 6.86
CA VAL A 127 29.04 28.70 5.67
C VAL A 127 29.45 30.14 5.39
N ALA A 128 29.51 31.00 6.40
CA ALA A 128 29.94 32.39 6.28
C ALA A 128 31.35 32.52 5.66
N ARG A 129 32.21 31.54 5.94
CA ARG A 129 33.60 31.48 5.43
C ARG A 129 33.73 30.76 4.09
N ARG A 130 32.63 30.29 3.50
CA ARG A 130 32.57 29.56 2.22
C ARG A 130 33.48 28.32 2.19
N THR A 131 33.54 27.58 3.29
CA THR A 131 34.39 26.38 3.41
C THR A 131 33.61 25.09 3.12
N GLY A 132 33.89 24.43 1.99
CA GLY A 132 33.42 23.06 1.72
C GLY A 132 31.89 22.92 1.57
N THR A 133 31.35 21.75 1.94
CA THR A 133 29.92 21.41 1.92
C THR A 133 29.22 21.79 3.24
N ALA A 134 29.45 23.02 3.74
CA ALA A 134 28.98 23.44 5.06
C ALA A 134 27.48 23.71 5.11
N GLU A 135 26.85 24.05 3.98
CA GLU A 135 25.43 24.45 3.89
C GLU A 135 24.50 23.31 4.31
N ALA A 136 24.69 22.10 3.78
CA ALA A 136 23.86 20.95 4.14
C ALA A 136 23.96 20.61 5.64
N ARG A 137 25.16 20.76 6.24
CA ARG A 137 25.38 20.54 7.67
C ARG A 137 24.76 21.65 8.52
N ALA A 138 24.83 22.91 8.07
CA ALA A 138 24.19 24.03 8.73
C ALA A 138 22.67 23.89 8.73
N VAL A 139 22.09 23.49 7.59
CA VAL A 139 20.65 23.19 7.47
C VAL A 139 20.24 22.08 8.43
N ALA A 140 20.97 20.96 8.46
CA ALA A 140 20.68 19.87 9.39
C ALA A 140 20.79 20.31 10.86
N ALA A 141 21.80 21.08 11.22
CA ALA A 141 21.99 21.56 12.58
C ALA A 141 20.90 22.54 13.02
N LEU A 142 20.50 23.49 12.16
CA LEU A 142 19.40 24.41 12.43
C LEU A 142 18.06 23.69 12.57
N ARG A 143 17.79 22.66 11.75
CA ARG A 143 16.60 21.81 11.88
C ARG A 143 16.57 21.05 13.21
N ASN A 144 17.70 20.44 13.59
CA ASN A 144 17.80 19.72 14.86
C ASN A 144 17.59 20.65 16.05
N LEU A 145 18.15 21.87 15.99
CA LEU A 145 17.95 22.90 16.99
C LEU A 145 16.47 23.36 17.04
N ALA A 146 15.84 23.58 15.88
CA ALA A 146 14.43 23.94 15.80
C ALA A 146 13.52 22.86 16.41
N ALA A 147 13.80 21.58 16.13
CA ALA A 147 13.04 20.47 16.70
C ALA A 147 13.11 20.45 18.23
N VAL A 148 14.30 20.62 18.81
CA VAL A 148 14.46 20.67 20.28
C VAL A 148 13.77 21.89 20.90
N LEU A 149 13.81 23.04 20.24
CA LEU A 149 13.20 24.27 20.73
C LEU A 149 11.68 24.33 20.57
N THR A 150 11.07 23.42 19.80
CA THR A 150 9.64 23.50 19.46
C THR A 150 8.74 23.48 20.70
N GLU A 151 9.14 22.75 21.74
CA GLU A 151 8.37 22.62 22.98
C GLU A 151 8.66 23.73 24.00
N THR A 152 9.83 24.37 23.94
CA THR A 152 10.31 25.32 24.96
C THR A 152 10.28 26.79 24.51
N ASP A 153 10.57 27.05 23.23
CA ASP A 153 10.57 28.40 22.63
C ASP A 153 10.29 28.30 21.12
N ARG A 154 8.99 28.31 20.84
CA ARG A 154 8.46 28.11 19.51
C ARG A 154 8.83 29.21 18.52
N ASP A 155 8.93 30.46 18.98
CA ASP A 155 9.31 31.60 18.14
C ASP A 155 10.74 31.44 17.62
N THR A 156 11.66 30.99 18.49
CA THR A 156 13.05 30.71 18.10
C THR A 156 13.14 29.45 17.25
N ALA A 157 12.36 28.41 17.54
CA ALA A 157 12.28 27.22 16.69
C ALA A 157 11.88 27.55 15.25
N VAL A 158 10.83 28.36 15.08
CA VAL A 158 10.35 28.83 13.77
C VAL A 158 11.41 29.67 13.07
N ALA A 159 12.08 30.58 13.79
CA ALA A 159 13.16 31.39 13.24
C ALA A 159 14.31 30.50 12.71
N CYS A 160 14.75 29.50 13.47
CA CYS A 160 15.78 28.55 13.06
C CYS A 160 15.35 27.69 11.85
N ALA A 161 14.09 27.24 11.80
CA ALA A 161 13.59 26.46 10.67
C ALA A 161 13.46 27.32 9.39
N LEU A 162 13.05 28.58 9.52
CA LEU A 162 13.03 29.53 8.41
C LEU A 162 14.46 29.82 7.91
N ASP A 163 15.41 30.01 8.80
CA ASP A 163 16.81 30.21 8.41
C ASP A 163 17.39 28.95 7.71
N ALA A 164 17.02 27.76 8.18
CA ALA A 164 17.38 26.50 7.54
C ALA A 164 16.84 26.38 6.12
N ILE A 165 15.57 26.76 5.86
CA ILE A 165 14.99 26.68 4.52
C ILE A 165 15.59 27.71 3.57
N MET A 166 15.89 28.92 4.05
CA MET A 166 16.56 29.96 3.25
C MET A 166 17.97 29.52 2.85
N LEU A 167 18.75 28.97 3.79
CA LEU A 167 20.06 28.40 3.47
C LEU A 167 19.96 27.20 2.53
N ALA A 168 19.00 26.29 2.74
CA ALA A 168 18.82 25.13 1.88
C ALA A 168 18.45 25.53 0.44
N SER A 169 17.71 26.62 0.26
CA SER A 169 17.32 27.14 -1.05
C SER A 169 18.50 27.64 -1.90
N LEU A 170 19.67 27.90 -1.29
CA LEU A 170 20.91 28.24 -1.98
C LEU A 170 21.69 26.99 -2.44
N ALA A 171 21.42 25.83 -1.84
CA ALA A 171 22.09 24.59 -2.22
C ALA A 171 21.60 24.09 -3.59
N PRO A 172 22.49 23.47 -4.39
CA PRO A 172 22.12 22.95 -5.71
C PRO A 172 21.19 21.72 -5.67
N GLY A 173 21.11 21.02 -4.53
CA GLY A 173 20.29 19.82 -4.34
C GLY A 173 18.91 20.10 -3.72
N GLY A 174 17.93 19.26 -4.06
CA GLY A 174 16.55 19.36 -3.56
C GLY A 174 16.33 18.80 -2.14
N ALA A 175 17.07 17.77 -1.74
CA ALA A 175 16.83 17.02 -0.50
C ALA A 175 16.88 17.90 0.76
N ALA A 176 17.90 18.76 0.90
CA ALA A 176 18.02 19.66 2.05
C ALA A 176 16.85 20.66 2.13
N THR A 177 16.33 21.11 0.98
CA THR A 177 15.18 22.03 0.93
C THR A 177 13.90 21.31 1.34
N LEU A 178 13.69 20.06 0.91
CA LEU A 178 12.54 19.25 1.31
C LEU A 178 12.48 19.03 2.82
N ASP A 179 13.60 18.63 3.37
CA ASP A 179 13.84 18.41 4.78
C ASP A 179 13.61 19.65 5.63
N ALA A 180 14.11 20.80 5.18
CA ALA A 180 13.91 22.08 5.84
C ALA A 180 12.46 22.58 5.73
N ALA A 181 11.80 22.38 4.57
CA ALA A 181 10.39 22.66 4.38
C ALA A 181 9.51 21.83 5.34
N GLN A 182 9.78 20.54 5.47
CA GLN A 182 9.07 19.68 6.40
C GLN A 182 9.26 20.16 7.85
N CYS A 183 10.50 20.44 8.26
CA CYS A 183 10.78 20.99 9.58
C CYS A 183 10.04 22.31 9.84
N LEU A 184 10.07 23.27 8.91
CA LEU A 184 9.33 24.54 9.04
C LEU A 184 7.83 24.30 9.18
N SER A 185 7.26 23.41 8.36
CA SER A 185 5.84 23.04 8.47
C SER A 185 5.50 22.47 9.85
N ASP A 186 6.35 21.61 10.41
CA ASP A 186 6.09 20.96 11.68
C ASP A 186 6.21 21.93 12.87
N VAL A 187 7.26 22.76 12.91
CA VAL A 187 7.44 23.73 14.00
C VAL A 187 6.41 24.87 13.95
N ALA A 188 5.97 25.29 12.76
CA ALA A 188 5.01 26.38 12.61
C ALA A 188 3.54 25.95 12.79
N ARG A 189 3.22 24.65 12.74
CA ARG A 189 1.84 24.11 12.76
C ARG A 189 1.03 24.53 13.99
N GLY A 190 -0.02 25.32 13.83
CA GLY A 190 -0.80 25.84 14.96
C GLY A 190 -0.12 26.99 15.72
N HIS A 191 0.92 27.59 15.13
CA HIS A 191 1.59 28.79 15.63
C HIS A 191 1.60 29.91 14.59
N ASP A 192 2.06 29.64 13.36
CA ASP A 192 2.01 30.59 12.23
C ASP A 192 1.61 29.88 10.94
N GLU A 193 0.35 30.08 10.52
CA GLU A 193 -0.22 29.42 9.35
C GLU A 193 0.37 29.89 8.03
N ASP A 194 0.84 31.13 7.93
CA ASP A 194 1.42 31.60 6.67
C ASP A 194 2.82 31.03 6.45
N LEU A 195 3.55 30.69 7.51
CA LEU A 195 4.81 29.96 7.42
C LEU A 195 4.62 28.48 7.06
N VAL A 196 3.56 27.83 7.55
CA VAL A 196 3.18 26.48 7.07
C VAL A 196 2.88 26.51 5.57
N ARG A 197 2.15 27.53 5.10
CA ARG A 197 1.83 27.72 3.68
C ARG A 197 3.06 28.03 2.84
N LEU A 198 4.00 28.81 3.36
CA LEU A 198 5.30 29.05 2.73
C LEU A 198 6.10 27.74 2.57
N ALA A 199 6.09 26.88 3.59
CA ALA A 199 6.78 25.60 3.56
C ALA A 199 6.27 24.70 2.42
N LEU A 200 4.98 24.73 2.09
CA LEU A 200 4.42 23.98 0.94
C LEU A 200 5.06 24.41 -0.40
N ALA A 201 5.27 25.71 -0.60
CA ALA A 201 5.91 26.24 -1.80
C ALA A 201 7.37 25.80 -1.92
N TYR A 202 8.12 25.83 -0.82
CA TYR A 202 9.50 25.36 -0.79
C TYR A 202 9.62 23.84 -0.89
N ARG A 203 8.65 23.07 -0.40
CA ARG A 203 8.58 21.63 -0.63
C ARG A 203 8.51 21.35 -2.14
N ALA A 204 7.60 22.00 -2.86
CA ALA A 204 7.50 21.86 -4.32
C ALA A 204 8.80 22.28 -5.04
N ASP A 205 9.43 23.38 -4.63
CA ASP A 205 10.73 23.79 -5.18
C ASP A 205 11.84 22.75 -4.90
N GLY A 206 11.93 22.24 -3.68
CA GLY A 206 12.85 21.17 -3.30
C GLY A 206 12.67 19.91 -4.16
N MET A 207 11.42 19.45 -4.34
CA MET A 207 11.11 18.28 -5.17
C MET A 207 11.56 18.49 -6.62
N SER A 208 11.31 19.68 -7.16
CA SER A 208 11.65 20.00 -8.54
C SER A 208 13.16 20.06 -8.82
N ARG A 209 13.99 20.21 -7.78
CA ARG A 209 15.46 20.22 -7.85
C ARG A 209 16.08 18.82 -7.70
N LEU A 210 15.29 17.79 -7.37
CA LEU A 210 15.79 16.42 -7.34
C LEU A 210 16.16 15.93 -8.75
N PRO A 211 17.18 15.06 -8.89
CA PRO A 211 17.47 14.37 -10.14
C PRO A 211 16.24 13.64 -10.68
N ALA A 212 16.07 13.59 -12.00
CA ALA A 212 14.85 13.02 -12.62
C ALA A 212 14.57 11.56 -12.26
N HIS A 213 15.60 10.77 -11.93
CA HIS A 213 15.44 9.36 -11.53
C HIS A 213 15.07 9.19 -10.05
N GLU A 214 15.28 10.22 -9.22
CA GLU A 214 14.88 10.25 -7.80
C GLU A 214 13.58 11.04 -7.59
N ARG A 215 13.13 11.77 -8.62
CA ARG A 215 11.99 12.68 -8.53
C ARG A 215 10.69 11.97 -8.90
N ASP A 216 9.77 11.96 -7.96
CA ASP A 216 8.37 11.60 -8.21
C ASP A 216 7.61 12.82 -8.78
N ASP A 217 7.37 12.80 -10.10
CA ASP A 217 6.69 13.88 -10.81
C ASP A 217 5.20 13.99 -10.42
N LEU A 218 4.55 12.90 -10.02
CA LEU A 218 3.17 12.91 -9.52
C LEU A 218 3.09 13.59 -8.16
N ALA A 219 3.99 13.24 -7.25
CA ALA A 219 4.04 13.88 -5.94
C ALA A 219 4.47 15.37 -6.03
N LEU A 220 5.32 15.72 -7.01
CA LEU A 220 5.62 17.13 -7.31
C LEU A 220 4.38 17.89 -7.82
N TRP A 221 3.57 17.27 -8.69
CA TRP A 221 2.30 17.85 -9.13
C TRP A 221 1.38 18.18 -7.95
N ASP A 222 1.19 17.21 -7.06
CA ASP A 222 0.33 17.40 -5.88
C ASP A 222 0.90 18.43 -4.90
N ALA A 223 2.23 18.54 -4.77
CA ALA A 223 2.88 19.58 -3.96
C ALA A 223 2.65 20.99 -4.53
N VAL A 224 2.80 21.17 -5.86
CA VAL A 224 2.52 22.45 -6.52
C VAL A 224 1.05 22.81 -6.40
N GLU A 225 0.15 21.86 -6.63
CA GLU A 225 -1.29 22.08 -6.49
C GLU A 225 -1.66 22.50 -5.06
N SER A 226 -1.09 21.82 -4.06
CA SER A 226 -1.30 22.15 -2.64
C SER A 226 -0.81 23.55 -2.28
N ALA A 227 0.39 23.92 -2.70
CA ALA A 227 0.93 25.24 -2.44
C ALA A 227 0.17 26.37 -3.17
N CYS A 228 -0.42 26.10 -4.34
CA CYS A 228 -1.29 27.05 -5.02
C CYS A 228 -2.62 27.28 -4.28
N ARG A 229 -3.16 26.23 -3.64
CA ARG A 229 -4.42 26.34 -2.89
C ARG A 229 -4.25 26.98 -1.52
N TYR A 230 -3.23 26.56 -0.79
CA TYR A 230 -2.92 27.05 0.55
C TYR A 230 -1.84 28.13 0.49
N ARG A 231 -2.17 29.27 -0.13
CA ARG A 231 -1.24 30.40 -0.29
C ARG A 231 -1.14 31.27 0.96
N PRO A 232 0.04 31.82 1.31
CA PRO A 232 0.18 32.77 2.41
C PRO A 232 -0.69 34.02 2.22
N GLN A 233 -1.18 34.59 3.33
CA GLN A 233 -1.97 35.82 3.36
C GLN A 233 -1.07 37.06 3.53
N ALA A 234 -0.01 36.98 4.32
CA ALA A 234 1.01 38.02 4.44
C ALA A 234 1.71 38.23 3.10
N LEU A 235 1.71 39.47 2.59
CA LEU A 235 2.18 39.79 1.23
C LEU A 235 3.65 39.40 1.00
N THR A 236 4.53 39.60 1.97
CA THR A 236 5.95 39.23 1.87
C THR A 236 6.16 37.73 1.74
N LEU A 237 5.45 36.93 2.53
CA LEU A 237 5.47 35.46 2.44
C LEU A 237 4.82 34.98 1.15
N HIS A 238 3.75 35.65 0.72
CA HIS A 238 3.06 35.37 -0.52
C HIS A 238 3.99 35.52 -1.73
N ASP A 239 4.75 36.61 -1.81
CA ASP A 239 5.70 36.86 -2.90
C ASP A 239 6.84 35.84 -2.90
N ALA A 240 7.38 35.49 -1.72
CA ALA A 240 8.40 34.44 -1.59
C ALA A 240 7.89 33.07 -2.05
N ALA A 241 6.68 32.68 -1.62
CA ALA A 241 6.03 31.45 -2.08
C ALA A 241 5.79 31.47 -3.60
N ALA A 242 5.35 32.61 -4.15
CA ALA A 242 5.12 32.78 -5.58
C ALA A 242 6.42 32.59 -6.39
N GLN A 243 7.54 33.13 -5.89
CA GLN A 243 8.85 32.99 -6.52
C GLN A 243 9.31 31.52 -6.54
N SER A 244 9.24 30.84 -5.40
CA SER A 244 9.65 29.42 -5.28
C SER A 244 8.80 28.51 -6.17
N LEU A 245 7.47 28.71 -6.20
CA LEU A 245 6.58 27.92 -7.06
C LEU A 245 6.79 28.20 -8.54
N ARG A 246 7.01 29.46 -8.93
CA ARG A 246 7.34 29.80 -10.32
C ARG A 246 8.60 29.08 -10.77
N ALA A 247 9.64 29.05 -9.93
CA ALA A 247 10.86 28.33 -10.22
C ALA A 247 10.61 26.83 -10.42
N ALA A 248 9.80 26.19 -9.56
CA ALA A 248 9.43 24.79 -9.69
C ALA A 248 8.70 24.49 -11.02
N ILE A 249 7.70 25.30 -11.36
CA ILE A 249 6.87 25.18 -12.58
C ILE A 249 7.68 25.41 -13.86
N GLU A 250 8.68 26.30 -13.82
CA GLU A 250 9.55 26.56 -14.96
C GLU A 250 10.60 25.46 -15.16
N ARG A 251 11.10 24.88 -14.07
CA ARG A 251 12.15 23.84 -14.05
C ARG A 251 11.68 22.49 -14.56
N VAL A 252 10.48 22.06 -14.19
CA VAL A 252 9.98 20.70 -14.49
C VAL A 252 8.79 20.75 -15.46
N PRO A 253 8.92 20.16 -16.68
CA PRO A 253 7.85 20.17 -17.66
C PRO A 253 6.54 19.53 -17.18
N ALA A 254 6.61 18.47 -16.38
CA ALA A 254 5.46 17.71 -15.89
C ALA A 254 4.43 18.57 -15.15
N VAL A 255 4.85 19.61 -14.44
CA VAL A 255 3.97 20.51 -13.66
C VAL A 255 3.69 21.85 -14.34
N ARG A 256 4.13 22.03 -15.60
CA ARG A 256 3.95 23.29 -16.34
C ARG A 256 2.49 23.66 -16.55
N ASP A 257 1.62 22.66 -16.60
CA ASP A 257 0.19 22.84 -16.82
C ASP A 257 -0.53 23.49 -15.62
N LEU A 258 0.09 23.45 -14.45
CA LEU A 258 -0.39 24.14 -13.25
C LEU A 258 -0.12 25.65 -13.28
N ARG A 259 0.45 26.22 -14.36
CA ARG A 259 0.62 27.68 -14.54
C ARG A 259 -0.68 28.46 -14.38
N ALA A 260 -1.79 27.91 -14.89
CA ALA A 260 -3.09 28.55 -14.75
C ALA A 260 -3.53 28.55 -13.27
N THR A 261 -3.37 27.44 -12.56
CA THR A 261 -3.63 27.33 -11.11
C THR A 261 -2.77 28.30 -10.31
N PHE A 262 -1.48 28.39 -10.64
CA PHE A 262 -0.55 29.35 -10.05
C PHE A 262 -1.00 30.80 -10.27
N ALA A 263 -1.39 31.16 -11.49
CA ALA A 263 -1.89 32.50 -11.80
C ALA A 263 -3.19 32.82 -11.04
N LEU A 264 -4.10 31.85 -10.90
CA LEU A 264 -5.33 32.01 -10.11
C LEU A 264 -5.03 32.25 -8.62
N GLY A 265 -4.03 31.54 -8.07
CA GLY A 265 -3.63 31.68 -6.67
C GLY A 265 -2.83 32.95 -6.36
N PHE A 266 -1.85 33.28 -7.20
CA PHE A 266 -0.81 34.29 -6.90
C PHE A 266 -0.84 35.56 -7.79
N ASP A 267 -1.65 35.63 -8.87
CA ASP A 267 -1.76 36.88 -9.64
C ASP A 267 -2.73 37.85 -8.93
N HIS A 268 -2.19 38.95 -8.44
CA HIS A 268 -2.94 40.01 -7.76
C HIS A 268 -3.02 41.31 -8.57
N THR A 269 -2.66 41.27 -9.86
CA THR A 269 -2.79 42.44 -10.74
C THR A 269 -4.27 42.86 -10.80
N PRO A 270 -4.67 44.07 -10.37
CA PRO A 270 -6.08 44.43 -10.15
C PRO A 270 -7.03 44.13 -11.33
N GLY A 271 -6.57 44.32 -12.57
CA GLY A 271 -7.37 44.00 -13.77
C GLY A 271 -7.52 42.50 -14.06
N ARG A 272 -6.49 41.68 -13.74
CA ARG A 272 -6.54 40.22 -13.89
C ARG A 272 -7.24 39.55 -12.72
N ALA A 273 -7.03 40.04 -11.50
CA ALA A 273 -7.71 39.56 -10.30
C ALA A 273 -9.24 39.65 -10.44
N ALA A 274 -9.76 40.73 -11.04
CA ALA A 274 -11.19 40.84 -11.35
C ALA A 274 -11.68 39.82 -12.40
N THR A 275 -10.83 39.51 -13.38
CA THR A 275 -11.11 38.50 -14.42
C THR A 275 -11.11 37.07 -13.86
N PHE A 276 -10.23 36.80 -12.89
CA PHE A 276 -10.09 35.50 -12.25
C PHE A 276 -10.96 35.29 -11.01
N ALA A 277 -11.62 36.34 -10.50
CA ALA A 277 -12.49 36.26 -9.34
C ALA A 277 -13.56 35.14 -9.42
N PRO A 278 -14.22 34.89 -10.57
CA PRO A 278 -15.16 33.77 -10.71
C PRO A 278 -14.51 32.38 -10.66
N LEU A 279 -13.19 32.29 -10.90
CA LEU A 279 -12.41 31.06 -10.91
C LEU A 279 -11.58 30.86 -9.63
N ARG A 280 -11.59 31.81 -8.70
CA ARG A 280 -10.97 31.62 -7.37
C ARG A 280 -11.41 30.35 -6.62
N PRO A 281 -12.66 29.87 -6.75
CA PRO A 281 -13.08 28.62 -6.10
C PRO A 281 -12.25 27.40 -6.52
N PHE A 282 -11.58 27.43 -7.67
CA PHE A 282 -10.66 26.36 -8.07
C PHE A 282 -9.46 26.21 -7.15
N THR A 283 -8.96 27.34 -6.64
CA THR A 283 -7.77 27.38 -5.78
C THR A 283 -8.13 27.48 -4.31
N ASP A 284 -9.31 27.99 -3.96
CA ASP A 284 -9.68 28.14 -2.54
C ASP A 284 -10.18 26.80 -1.96
N PRO A 285 -9.60 26.30 -0.85
CA PRO A 285 -9.93 24.98 -0.28
C PRO A 285 -11.31 24.94 0.39
N VAL A 286 -11.83 26.09 0.82
CA VAL A 286 -13.14 26.24 1.46
C VAL A 286 -13.95 27.31 0.74
N TRP A 287 -15.22 27.00 0.47
CA TRP A 287 -16.15 27.84 -0.26
C TRP A 287 -17.23 28.42 0.66
N THR A 288 -17.44 29.73 0.58
CA THR A 288 -18.51 30.45 1.27
C THR A 288 -19.39 31.16 0.25
N PHE A 289 -20.36 30.43 -0.30
CA PHE A 289 -21.27 30.94 -1.34
C PHE A 289 -22.73 30.78 -0.94
N ASP A 290 -23.58 31.67 -1.48
CA ASP A 290 -25.01 31.37 -1.62
C ASP A 290 -25.23 30.24 -2.66
N ALA A 291 -26.40 29.61 -2.61
CA ALA A 291 -26.71 28.45 -3.45
C ALA A 291 -26.66 28.73 -4.97
N THR A 292 -26.98 29.94 -5.40
CA THR A 292 -27.00 30.32 -6.83
C THR A 292 -25.58 30.52 -7.37
N THR A 293 -24.70 31.07 -6.52
CA THR A 293 -23.28 31.23 -6.83
C THR A 293 -22.55 29.90 -6.80
N LEU A 294 -22.91 29.00 -5.89
CA LEU A 294 -22.38 27.63 -5.85
C LEU A 294 -22.67 26.89 -7.17
N GLN A 295 -23.94 26.83 -7.62
CA GLN A 295 -24.31 26.11 -8.84
C GLN A 295 -23.52 26.57 -10.07
N ARG A 296 -23.42 27.89 -10.30
CA ARG A 296 -22.67 28.46 -11.44
C ARG A 296 -21.17 28.14 -11.37
N THR A 297 -20.62 28.09 -10.15
CA THR A 297 -19.22 27.75 -9.93
C THR A 297 -18.95 26.29 -10.27
N LEU A 298 -19.84 25.38 -9.87
CA LEU A 298 -19.69 23.94 -10.13
C LEU A 298 -19.66 23.60 -11.63
N ASP A 299 -20.48 24.30 -12.44
CA ASP A 299 -20.52 24.06 -13.88
C ASP A 299 -19.24 24.52 -14.60
N ALA A 300 -18.70 25.68 -14.21
CA ALA A 300 -17.39 26.14 -14.70
C ALA A 300 -16.24 25.25 -14.20
N PHE A 301 -16.39 24.72 -12.99
CA PHE A 301 -15.41 23.89 -12.29
C PHE A 301 -15.04 22.62 -13.05
N ARG A 302 -16.07 21.86 -13.45
CA ARG A 302 -15.94 20.49 -13.95
C ARG A 302 -15.00 20.35 -15.15
N GLY A 303 -15.05 21.27 -16.11
CA GLY A 303 -14.25 21.17 -17.34
C GLY A 303 -12.75 21.36 -17.13
N ILE A 304 -12.36 22.35 -16.33
CA ILE A 304 -10.94 22.67 -16.09
C ILE A 304 -10.28 21.62 -15.21
N SER A 305 -10.96 21.21 -14.14
CA SER A 305 -10.40 20.26 -13.18
C SER A 305 -10.26 18.85 -13.75
N THR A 306 -11.19 18.42 -14.60
CA THR A 306 -11.06 17.15 -15.35
C THR A 306 -9.80 17.16 -16.21
N SER A 307 -9.53 18.25 -16.95
CA SER A 307 -8.32 18.32 -17.79
C SER A 307 -7.03 18.26 -16.96
N PHE A 308 -7.02 18.82 -15.75
CA PHE A 308 -5.86 18.73 -14.85
C PHE A 308 -5.69 17.34 -14.27
N ASP A 309 -6.76 16.68 -13.85
CA ASP A 309 -6.68 15.30 -13.36
C ASP A 309 -6.24 14.33 -14.45
N GLU A 310 -6.69 14.49 -15.71
CA GLU A 310 -6.22 13.68 -16.84
C GLU A 310 -4.71 13.81 -17.05
N ARG A 311 -4.18 15.05 -17.00
CA ARG A 311 -2.73 15.31 -17.12
C ARG A 311 -1.95 14.75 -15.94
N ARG A 312 -2.48 14.91 -14.72
CA ARG A 312 -1.90 14.32 -13.51
C ARG A 312 -1.80 12.79 -13.63
N LEU A 313 -2.86 12.13 -14.08
CA LEU A 313 -2.90 10.67 -14.16
C LEU A 313 -1.94 10.09 -15.20
N ARG A 314 -1.54 10.86 -16.21
CA ARG A 314 -0.44 10.49 -17.13
C ARG A 314 0.93 10.41 -16.45
N LEU A 315 1.07 10.97 -15.24
CA LEU A 315 2.29 10.88 -14.44
C LEU A 315 2.31 9.61 -13.58
N VAL A 316 1.19 8.90 -13.45
CA VAL A 316 1.17 7.61 -12.78
C VAL A 316 1.88 6.59 -13.68
N PRO A 317 2.87 5.84 -13.18
CA PRO A 317 3.54 4.80 -13.96
C PRO A 317 2.50 3.81 -14.52
N PRO A 318 2.62 3.41 -15.80
CA PRO A 318 1.75 2.40 -16.36
C PRO A 318 1.92 1.08 -15.56
N PRO A 319 0.86 0.29 -15.42
CA PRO A 319 0.95 -1.02 -14.78
C PRO A 319 2.04 -1.89 -15.40
N GLU A 320 2.69 -2.73 -14.59
CA GLU A 320 3.50 -3.84 -15.10
C GLU A 320 2.64 -4.89 -15.81
N SER A 321 1.35 -5.01 -15.43
CA SER A 321 0.37 -5.94 -16.00
C SER A 321 -0.89 -5.20 -16.45
N THR A 322 -1.36 -5.49 -17.67
CA THR A 322 -2.66 -5.04 -18.17
C THR A 322 -3.83 -5.88 -17.66
N VAL A 323 -3.54 -7.02 -17.02
CA VAL A 323 -4.52 -7.99 -16.50
C VAL A 323 -4.84 -7.62 -15.05
N ALA A 324 -6.10 -7.81 -14.66
CA ALA A 324 -6.53 -7.67 -13.27
C ALA A 324 -5.83 -8.70 -12.37
N THR A 325 -5.63 -8.34 -11.11
CA THR A 325 -5.02 -9.25 -10.13
C THR A 325 -5.66 -9.07 -8.77
N ALA A 326 -6.17 -10.16 -8.20
CA ALA A 326 -6.47 -10.26 -6.79
C ALA A 326 -5.16 -10.36 -5.98
N ASP A 327 -4.96 -9.41 -5.08
CA ASP A 327 -3.92 -9.49 -4.06
C ASP A 327 -4.54 -10.10 -2.80
N ILE A 328 -4.13 -11.33 -2.48
CA ILE A 328 -4.60 -12.06 -1.28
C ILE A 328 -3.88 -11.63 0.00
N ASP A 329 -2.81 -10.84 -0.09
CA ASP A 329 -2.15 -10.23 1.06
C ASP A 329 -2.81 -8.94 1.47
N GLU A 330 -3.07 -8.10 0.47
CA GLU A 330 -3.80 -6.86 0.69
C GLU A 330 -5.29 -7.07 0.76
N TRP A 331 -5.82 -8.19 0.26
CA TRP A 331 -7.25 -8.47 0.08
C TRP A 331 -7.91 -7.42 -0.81
N SER A 332 -7.31 -7.17 -1.97
CA SER A 332 -7.70 -6.15 -2.93
C SER A 332 -7.80 -6.72 -4.34
N ILE A 333 -8.58 -6.05 -5.18
CA ILE A 333 -8.63 -6.33 -6.62
C ILE A 333 -8.06 -5.11 -7.32
N ASP A 334 -6.94 -5.30 -7.99
CA ASP A 334 -6.33 -4.26 -8.80
C ASP A 334 -6.64 -4.51 -10.27
N HIS A 335 -7.21 -3.51 -10.94
CA HIS A 335 -7.63 -3.57 -12.33
C HIS A 335 -7.44 -2.21 -12.96
N ARG A 336 -6.95 -2.16 -14.22
CA ARG A 336 -6.70 -0.90 -14.95
C ARG A 336 -7.86 0.11 -14.90
N ALA A 337 -9.09 -0.38 -15.08
CA ALA A 337 -10.32 0.42 -15.02
C ALA A 337 -10.65 1.00 -13.63
N PHE A 338 -10.14 0.40 -12.54
CA PHE A 338 -10.46 0.81 -11.16
C PHE A 338 -9.26 1.38 -10.37
N ARG A 339 -8.02 1.23 -10.88
CA ARG A 339 -6.80 1.67 -10.18
C ARG A 339 -6.76 3.18 -9.90
N HIS A 340 -7.44 3.96 -10.75
CA HIS A 340 -7.62 5.41 -10.60
C HIS A 340 -9.06 5.84 -10.84
N ALA A 341 -10.01 4.98 -10.51
CA ALA A 341 -11.42 5.30 -10.61
C ALA A 341 -12.20 4.50 -9.58
N VAL A 342 -13.34 5.03 -9.18
CA VAL A 342 -14.28 4.28 -8.34
C VAL A 342 -15.54 3.99 -9.14
N PRO A 343 -16.06 2.74 -9.14
CA PRO A 343 -17.38 2.48 -9.70
C PRO A 343 -18.40 3.18 -8.80
N PHE A 344 -18.94 4.27 -9.32
CA PHE A 344 -19.87 5.15 -8.63
C PHE A 344 -21.00 5.56 -9.57
N SER A 345 -22.19 5.76 -9.00
CA SER A 345 -23.43 6.03 -9.72
C SER A 345 -23.68 4.99 -10.82
N THR A 346 -23.96 5.44 -12.04
CA THR A 346 -24.12 4.59 -13.22
C THR A 346 -22.81 4.36 -13.99
N GLY A 347 -21.64 4.73 -13.43
CA GLY A 347 -20.35 4.65 -14.13
C GLY A 347 -20.10 3.26 -14.71
N PHE A 348 -20.17 2.23 -13.86
CA PHE A 348 -19.98 0.84 -14.26
C PHE A 348 -20.97 0.35 -15.34
N ARG A 349 -22.19 0.89 -15.37
CA ARG A 349 -23.20 0.51 -16.38
C ARG A 349 -22.83 0.97 -17.78
N ARG A 350 -22.02 2.02 -17.89
CA ARG A 350 -21.70 2.67 -19.16
C ARG A 350 -20.33 2.23 -19.72
N GLU A 351 -19.58 1.40 -19.02
CA GLU A 351 -18.30 0.87 -19.54
C GLU A 351 -18.49 0.22 -20.91
N ALA A 352 -17.66 0.61 -21.88
CA ALA A 352 -17.61 -0.05 -23.18
C ALA A 352 -17.37 -1.56 -23.02
N ASP A 353 -16.38 -1.91 -22.20
CA ASP A 353 -15.99 -3.29 -21.91
C ASP A 353 -16.74 -3.87 -20.70
N ARG A 354 -17.96 -3.40 -20.38
CA ARG A 354 -18.70 -3.83 -19.17
C ARG A 354 -18.79 -5.35 -19.01
N LYS A 355 -19.05 -6.07 -20.12
CA LYS A 355 -19.17 -7.53 -20.11
C LYS A 355 -17.87 -8.20 -19.71
N GLU A 356 -16.75 -7.72 -20.24
CA GLU A 356 -15.41 -8.20 -19.90
C GLU A 356 -15.10 -7.93 -18.42
N LEU A 357 -15.38 -6.71 -17.95
CA LEU A 357 -15.19 -6.32 -16.55
C LEU A 357 -15.99 -7.21 -15.58
N LEU A 358 -17.23 -7.57 -15.94
CA LEU A 358 -18.06 -8.46 -15.12
C LEU A 358 -17.42 -9.85 -14.96
N LEU A 359 -16.90 -10.43 -16.04
CA LEU A 359 -16.25 -11.75 -16.00
C LEU A 359 -14.93 -11.69 -15.23
N VAL A 360 -14.11 -10.67 -15.49
CA VAL A 360 -12.83 -10.48 -14.77
C VAL A 360 -13.06 -10.26 -13.28
N LEU A 361 -13.99 -9.41 -12.87
CA LEU A 361 -14.33 -9.25 -11.45
C LEU A 361 -14.89 -10.54 -10.84
N GLY A 362 -15.68 -11.30 -11.61
CA GLY A 362 -16.10 -12.64 -11.23
C GLY A 362 -14.91 -13.54 -10.89
N HIS A 363 -13.95 -13.65 -11.81
CA HIS A 363 -12.71 -14.42 -11.66
C HIS A 363 -11.92 -14.00 -10.42
N GLU A 364 -11.62 -12.71 -10.26
CA GLU A 364 -10.83 -12.22 -9.12
C GLU A 364 -11.55 -12.37 -7.78
N LEU A 365 -12.88 -12.26 -7.75
CA LEU A 365 -13.66 -12.53 -6.53
C LEU A 365 -13.61 -14.01 -6.13
N VAL A 366 -13.45 -14.95 -7.07
CA VAL A 366 -13.25 -16.37 -6.73
C VAL A 366 -11.94 -16.59 -5.98
N HIS A 367 -10.86 -15.89 -6.36
CA HIS A 367 -9.58 -15.95 -5.64
C HIS A 367 -9.75 -15.50 -4.19
N ILE A 368 -10.39 -14.35 -3.99
CA ILE A 368 -10.71 -13.86 -2.64
C ILE A 368 -11.60 -14.86 -1.88
N ASP A 369 -12.68 -15.35 -2.51
CA ASP A 369 -13.61 -16.25 -1.86
C ASP A 369 -12.98 -17.58 -1.44
N SER A 370 -12.04 -18.09 -2.25
CA SER A 370 -11.30 -19.34 -2.00
C SER A 370 -10.39 -19.25 -0.78
N THR A 371 -9.95 -18.04 -0.45
CA THR A 371 -9.06 -17.79 0.69
C THR A 371 -9.81 -17.61 2.02
N PHE A 372 -11.15 -17.53 2.04
CA PHE A 372 -11.97 -17.63 3.28
C PHE A 372 -12.10 -19.08 3.81
N GLY A 373 -10.97 -19.75 3.96
CA GLY A 373 -10.87 -21.15 4.40
C GLY A 373 -9.54 -21.45 5.09
N TRP A 374 -9.20 -22.73 5.21
CA TRP A 374 -7.97 -23.15 5.89
C TRP A 374 -6.70 -22.69 5.18
N LEU A 375 -6.68 -22.61 3.85
CA LEU A 375 -5.55 -22.06 3.09
C LEU A 375 -5.21 -20.61 3.49
N GLY A 376 -6.20 -19.71 3.45
CA GLY A 376 -5.99 -18.31 3.86
C GLY A 376 -5.68 -18.18 5.36
N THR A 377 -6.25 -19.05 6.20
CA THR A 377 -5.94 -19.11 7.64
C THR A 377 -4.48 -19.47 7.89
N SER A 378 -3.94 -20.44 7.16
CA SER A 378 -2.53 -20.84 7.26
C SER A 378 -1.57 -19.77 6.75
N LEU A 379 -1.92 -19.07 5.67
CA LEU A 379 -1.17 -17.90 5.21
C LEU A 379 -1.18 -16.78 6.28
N ALA A 380 -2.35 -16.47 6.85
CA ALA A 380 -2.46 -15.49 7.93
C ALA A 380 -1.68 -15.90 9.18
N ALA A 381 -1.63 -17.20 9.50
CA ALA A 381 -0.87 -17.74 10.63
C ALA A 381 0.64 -17.57 10.46
N LEU A 382 1.19 -17.90 9.28
CA LEU A 382 2.61 -17.69 8.95
C LEU A 382 2.98 -16.21 9.07
N ARG A 383 2.12 -15.31 8.56
CA ARG A 383 2.31 -13.86 8.66
C ARG A 383 2.24 -13.36 10.11
N SER A 384 1.28 -13.84 10.90
CA SER A 384 1.18 -13.52 12.33
C SER A 384 2.45 -13.89 13.09
N ALA A 385 2.99 -15.08 12.83
CA ALA A 385 4.21 -15.55 13.47
C ALA A 385 5.40 -14.63 13.13
N ALA A 386 5.55 -14.23 11.87
CA ALA A 386 6.63 -13.33 11.44
C ALA A 386 6.52 -11.94 12.08
N THR A 387 5.31 -11.36 12.12
CA THR A 387 5.05 -10.08 12.79
C THR A 387 5.30 -10.17 14.30
N ALA A 388 4.89 -11.27 14.93
CA ALA A 388 5.07 -11.46 16.36
C ALA A 388 6.55 -11.65 16.75
N ASP A 389 7.36 -12.25 15.88
CA ASP A 389 8.81 -12.34 16.06
C ASP A 389 9.46 -10.94 16.09
N GLU A 390 9.04 -10.03 15.19
CA GLU A 390 9.50 -8.64 15.16
C GLU A 390 9.15 -7.89 16.46
N ILE A 391 7.90 -8.09 16.95
CA ILE A 391 7.41 -7.45 18.19
C ILE A 391 8.21 -7.93 19.40
N LEU A 392 8.34 -9.25 19.56
CA LEU A 392 9.04 -9.86 20.70
C LEU A 392 10.51 -9.46 20.74
N HIS A 393 11.12 -9.28 19.57
CA HIS A 393 12.49 -8.79 19.51
C HIS A 393 12.60 -7.34 20.02
N HIS A 394 11.78 -6.45 19.49
CA HIS A 394 11.81 -5.03 19.86
C HIS A 394 11.55 -4.81 21.36
N LEU A 395 10.54 -5.48 21.93
CA LEU A 395 10.19 -5.39 23.36
C LEU A 395 11.32 -5.84 24.30
N ARG A 396 12.34 -6.53 23.80
CA ARG A 396 13.52 -6.92 24.60
C ARG A 396 14.66 -5.95 24.52
N GLN A 397 14.78 -5.23 23.42
CA GLN A 397 15.81 -4.21 23.25
C GLN A 397 15.43 -2.91 23.95
N VAL A 398 14.13 -2.63 23.99
CA VAL A 398 13.60 -1.42 24.60
C VAL A 398 13.01 -1.80 25.96
N ASP A 399 13.44 -1.13 27.03
CA ASP A 399 12.93 -1.30 28.41
C ASP A 399 11.53 -0.66 28.55
N HIS A 400 10.65 -0.97 27.59
CA HIS A 400 9.31 -0.41 27.43
C HIS A 400 8.28 -1.53 27.30
N ASP A 401 7.14 -1.36 27.99
CA ASP A 401 6.03 -2.30 27.96
C ASP A 401 5.20 -2.22 26.66
N ALA A 402 5.51 -1.29 25.75
CA ALA A 402 4.75 -1.05 24.53
C ALA A 402 5.64 -0.98 23.27
N PRO A 403 5.17 -1.54 22.15
CA PRO A 403 5.91 -1.55 20.88
C PRO A 403 6.03 -0.16 20.24
N ASP A 404 7.25 0.33 19.94
CA ASP A 404 7.46 1.54 19.12
C ASP A 404 7.39 1.20 17.63
N THR A 405 6.22 1.42 17.04
CA THR A 405 5.93 1.00 15.67
C THR A 405 6.66 1.77 14.58
N ASP A 406 7.24 2.93 14.89
CA ASP A 406 8.03 3.67 13.90
C ASP A 406 9.44 3.06 13.77
N ARG A 407 9.92 2.38 14.81
CA ARG A 407 11.16 1.59 14.81
C ARG A 407 10.94 0.14 14.39
N MET A 408 9.78 -0.44 14.70
CA MET A 408 9.47 -1.81 14.30
C MET A 408 9.37 -1.99 12.79
N GLY A 409 9.75 -3.17 12.31
CA GLY A 409 9.86 -3.45 10.90
C GLY A 409 11.23 -3.07 10.34
N ARG A 410 12.08 -2.39 11.11
CA ARG A 410 13.44 -2.01 10.72
C ARG A 410 14.50 -2.81 11.45
N LEU A 411 14.17 -3.99 12.00
CA LEU A 411 15.10 -4.75 12.85
C LEU A 411 16.51 -4.92 12.24
N CYS A 412 16.60 -5.28 10.96
CA CYS A 412 17.91 -5.44 10.30
C CYS A 412 18.59 -4.10 9.94
N GLU A 413 17.91 -2.96 10.04
CA GLU A 413 18.50 -1.64 9.81
C GLU A 413 19.00 -0.98 11.11
N LEU A 414 18.49 -1.43 12.27
CA LEU A 414 18.72 -0.77 13.55
C LEU A 414 20.00 -1.23 14.25
N GLU A 415 20.42 -2.49 14.11
CA GLU A 415 21.56 -3.04 14.84
C GLU A 415 22.39 -4.02 13.97
N PRO A 416 23.67 -3.75 13.71
CA PRO A 416 24.55 -4.65 12.97
C PRO A 416 25.13 -5.73 13.91
N GLU A 417 24.26 -6.58 14.49
CA GLU A 417 24.67 -7.63 15.41
C GLU A 417 24.41 -9.04 14.85
N ALA A 418 25.44 -9.89 14.82
CA ALA A 418 25.31 -11.30 14.40
C ALA A 418 24.30 -12.11 15.26
N ALA A 419 23.96 -11.62 16.46
CA ALA A 419 22.93 -12.20 17.32
C ALA A 419 21.52 -12.19 16.70
N LEU A 420 21.28 -11.36 15.67
CA LEU A 420 19.99 -11.27 14.97
C LEU A 420 19.80 -12.30 13.85
N LEU A 421 20.87 -13.00 13.42
CA LEU A 421 20.80 -14.03 12.37
C LEU A 421 19.64 -15.03 12.54
N PRO A 422 19.34 -15.55 13.75
CA PRO A 422 18.26 -16.53 13.93
C PRO A 422 16.86 -15.93 13.77
N VAL A 423 16.69 -14.66 14.11
CA VAL A 423 15.41 -13.94 13.98
C VAL A 423 15.14 -13.64 12.52
N VAL A 424 16.14 -13.10 11.81
CA VAL A 424 16.05 -12.80 10.37
C VAL A 424 15.84 -14.06 9.56
N GLU A 425 16.59 -15.13 9.86
CA GLU A 425 16.40 -16.44 9.23
C GLU A 425 14.95 -16.92 9.35
N ARG A 426 14.39 -16.92 10.58
CA ARG A 426 13.05 -17.42 10.83
C ARG A 426 11.96 -16.59 10.15
N GLN A 427 12.09 -15.26 10.12
CA GLN A 427 11.17 -14.41 9.37
C GLN A 427 11.18 -14.75 7.88
N LEU A 428 12.36 -14.91 7.29
CA LEU A 428 12.51 -15.32 5.89
C LEU A 428 11.95 -16.73 5.66
N GLU A 429 12.12 -17.68 6.58
CA GLU A 429 11.55 -19.03 6.48
C GLU A 429 10.01 -18.99 6.49
N LEU A 430 9.40 -18.18 7.36
CA LEU A 430 7.95 -18.03 7.44
C LEU A 430 7.36 -17.41 6.16
N VAL A 431 8.01 -16.36 5.64
CA VAL A 431 7.62 -15.74 4.36
C VAL A 431 7.82 -16.71 3.19
N ARG A 432 8.91 -17.48 3.17
CA ARG A 432 9.16 -18.49 2.14
C ARG A 432 8.08 -19.58 2.15
N LYS A 433 7.66 -20.08 3.32
CA LYS A 433 6.55 -21.03 3.43
C LYS A 433 5.24 -20.47 2.91
N ALA A 434 4.98 -19.17 3.13
CA ALA A 434 3.80 -18.51 2.58
C ALA A 434 3.86 -18.45 1.04
N GLN A 435 5.02 -18.10 0.46
CA GLN A 435 5.24 -18.14 -1.00
C GLN A 435 5.07 -19.54 -1.59
N VAL A 436 5.56 -20.58 -0.89
CA VAL A 436 5.41 -21.98 -1.29
C VAL A 436 3.93 -22.39 -1.29
N LEU A 437 3.19 -22.12 -0.22
CA LEU A 437 1.75 -22.40 -0.16
C LEU A 437 1.00 -21.74 -1.32
N ARG A 438 1.29 -20.47 -1.61
CA ARG A 438 0.69 -19.78 -2.75
C ARG A 438 1.02 -20.49 -4.05
N SER A 439 2.31 -20.70 -4.32
CA SER A 439 2.78 -21.28 -5.59
C SER A 439 2.21 -22.68 -5.85
N VAL A 440 2.12 -23.52 -4.82
CA VAL A 440 1.56 -24.87 -4.91
C VAL A 440 0.06 -24.86 -5.20
N TRP A 441 -0.69 -23.93 -4.59
CA TRP A 441 -2.14 -23.86 -4.73
C TRP A 441 -2.62 -22.97 -5.89
N THR A 442 -1.78 -22.06 -6.40
CA THR A 442 -2.11 -21.15 -7.51
C THR A 442 -2.77 -21.86 -8.69
N PRO A 443 -2.26 -23.00 -9.21
CA PRO A 443 -2.91 -23.65 -10.35
C PRO A 443 -4.35 -24.08 -10.04
N TRP A 444 -4.61 -24.68 -8.87
CA TRP A 444 -5.98 -25.05 -8.48
C TRP A 444 -6.89 -23.84 -8.36
N LEU A 445 -6.40 -22.77 -7.72
CA LEU A 445 -7.17 -21.53 -7.51
C LEU A 445 -7.51 -20.85 -8.84
N GLU A 446 -6.57 -20.77 -9.78
CA GLU A 446 -6.81 -20.26 -11.13
C GLU A 446 -7.79 -21.14 -11.91
N GLY A 447 -7.66 -22.47 -11.78
CA GLY A 447 -8.61 -23.41 -12.38
C GLY A 447 -10.04 -23.23 -11.85
N LEU A 448 -10.17 -23.01 -10.54
CA LEU A 448 -11.45 -22.77 -9.88
C LEU A 448 -12.04 -21.42 -10.28
N ALA A 449 -11.21 -20.37 -10.37
CA ALA A 449 -11.60 -19.05 -10.83
C ALA A 449 -12.08 -19.09 -12.29
N MET A 450 -11.33 -19.74 -13.18
CA MET A 450 -11.75 -19.96 -14.58
C MET A 450 -13.04 -20.79 -14.67
N PHE A 451 -13.20 -21.82 -13.84
CA PHE A 451 -14.44 -22.61 -13.82
C PHE A 451 -15.63 -21.77 -13.33
N GLY A 452 -15.46 -21.01 -12.25
CA GLY A 452 -16.46 -20.07 -11.76
C GLY A 452 -16.80 -18.99 -12.78
N GLU A 453 -15.80 -18.48 -13.48
CA GLU A 453 -15.97 -17.49 -14.54
C GLU A 453 -16.81 -18.05 -15.70
N LEU A 454 -16.44 -19.24 -16.21
CA LEU A 454 -16.94 -19.77 -17.49
C LEU A 454 -18.14 -20.73 -17.36
N ALA A 455 -18.24 -21.48 -16.27
CA ALA A 455 -19.27 -22.53 -16.12
C ALA A 455 -20.43 -22.11 -15.20
N ALA A 456 -20.21 -21.21 -14.25
CA ALA A 456 -21.22 -20.84 -13.25
C ALA A 456 -22.21 -19.80 -13.79
N ASP A 457 -23.12 -20.22 -14.68
CA ASP A 457 -24.21 -19.38 -15.16
C ASP A 457 -25.30 -19.22 -14.09
N PRO A 458 -25.45 -18.04 -13.47
CA PRO A 458 -26.41 -17.81 -12.38
C PRO A 458 -27.87 -17.95 -12.80
N THR A 459 -28.19 -17.99 -14.10
CA THR A 459 -29.57 -18.15 -14.60
C THR A 459 -30.01 -19.61 -14.73
N THR A 460 -29.09 -20.56 -14.50
CA THR A 460 -29.37 -22.00 -14.61
C THR A 460 -29.93 -22.61 -13.32
N ASP A 461 -29.81 -21.90 -12.19
CA ASP A 461 -30.30 -22.31 -10.87
C ASP A 461 -30.97 -21.13 -10.16
N ASP A 462 -32.29 -21.17 -10.01
CA ASP A 462 -33.08 -20.11 -9.35
C ASP A 462 -32.94 -20.14 -7.81
N GLU A 463 -32.43 -21.23 -7.24
CA GLU A 463 -32.27 -21.41 -5.78
C GLU A 463 -30.87 -20.99 -5.30
N ARG A 464 -29.85 -21.16 -6.14
CA ARG A 464 -28.44 -20.91 -5.78
C ARG A 464 -27.89 -19.68 -6.47
N SER A 465 -26.95 -19.03 -5.79
CA SER A 465 -26.19 -17.93 -6.38
C SER A 465 -24.72 -18.27 -6.49
N THR A 466 -23.99 -17.57 -7.35
CA THR A 466 -22.55 -17.76 -7.54
C THR A 466 -21.68 -17.19 -6.41
N GLY A 467 -22.24 -16.63 -5.33
CA GLY A 467 -21.48 -16.02 -4.22
C GLY A 467 -20.82 -14.67 -4.58
N PHE A 468 -20.26 -14.54 -5.78
CA PHE A 468 -19.78 -13.27 -6.34
C PHE A 468 -20.90 -12.42 -6.94
N GLY A 469 -22.02 -13.01 -7.37
CA GLY A 469 -23.20 -12.27 -7.87
C GLY A 469 -23.75 -11.24 -6.86
N GLY A 470 -23.63 -11.54 -5.56
CA GLY A 470 -23.90 -10.59 -4.48
C GLY A 470 -22.98 -9.37 -4.56
N ALA A 471 -21.67 -9.54 -4.65
CA ALA A 471 -20.75 -8.40 -4.79
C ALA A 471 -21.02 -7.58 -6.07
N LEU A 472 -21.32 -8.25 -7.18
CA LEU A 472 -21.56 -7.61 -8.47
C LEU A 472 -22.81 -6.72 -8.50
N VAL A 473 -23.89 -7.09 -7.77
CA VAL A 473 -25.13 -6.27 -7.77
C VAL A 473 -24.89 -4.87 -7.19
N HIS A 474 -23.92 -4.74 -6.29
CA HIS A 474 -23.58 -3.47 -5.65
C HIS A 474 -22.62 -2.60 -6.46
N LEU A 475 -22.13 -3.03 -7.64
CA LEU A 475 -21.29 -2.19 -8.52
C LEU A 475 -22.04 -1.01 -9.12
N VAL A 476 -23.38 -1.03 -9.04
CA VAL A 476 -24.26 0.03 -9.53
C VAL A 476 -24.99 0.63 -8.35
N ASP A 477 -24.82 1.93 -8.13
CA ASP A 477 -25.52 2.64 -7.07
C ASP A 477 -27.00 2.84 -7.43
N ARG A 478 -27.89 2.44 -6.51
CA ARG A 478 -29.34 2.62 -6.64
C ARG A 478 -29.94 3.11 -5.33
N HIS A 479 -30.91 4.00 -5.45
CA HIS A 479 -31.74 4.45 -4.34
C HIS A 479 -33.08 3.72 -4.37
N ARG A 480 -33.50 3.15 -3.25
CA ARG A 480 -34.84 2.57 -3.08
C ARG A 480 -35.79 3.64 -2.55
N ASP A 481 -36.89 3.85 -3.23
CA ASP A 481 -38.00 4.69 -2.79
C ASP A 481 -39.08 3.82 -2.13
N PRO A 482 -39.23 3.80 -0.79
CA PRO A 482 -40.20 2.94 -0.11
C PRO A 482 -41.66 3.19 -0.51
N ASP A 483 -41.99 4.36 -1.05
CA ASP A 483 -43.37 4.73 -1.44
C ASP A 483 -43.74 4.16 -2.83
N HIS A 484 -42.74 3.88 -3.68
CA HIS A 484 -42.93 3.47 -5.07
C HIS A 484 -42.34 2.09 -5.40
N ASP A 485 -41.32 1.65 -4.66
CA ASP A 485 -40.64 0.38 -4.87
C ASP A 485 -41.26 -0.76 -4.06
N PRO A 486 -41.12 -2.01 -4.53
CA PRO A 486 -41.58 -3.17 -3.79
C PRO A 486 -40.87 -3.31 -2.42
N PRO A 487 -41.37 -4.17 -1.52
CA PRO A 487 -40.70 -4.50 -0.27
C PRO A 487 -39.20 -4.80 -0.48
N LEU A 488 -38.36 -4.43 0.48
CA LEU A 488 -36.88 -4.46 0.35
C LEU A 488 -36.37 -5.79 -0.22
N GLU A 489 -36.87 -6.91 0.28
CA GLU A 489 -36.50 -8.26 -0.18
C GLU A 489 -36.80 -8.48 -1.67
N GLN A 490 -37.99 -8.08 -2.12
CA GLN A 490 -38.41 -8.23 -3.52
C GLN A 490 -37.64 -7.26 -4.44
N TRP A 491 -37.42 -6.03 -3.98
CA TRP A 491 -36.62 -5.04 -4.70
C TRP A 491 -35.17 -5.52 -4.87
N TYR A 492 -34.56 -6.02 -3.80
CA TYR A 492 -33.21 -6.58 -3.82
C TYR A 492 -33.12 -7.80 -4.73
N ALA A 493 -34.05 -8.75 -4.62
CA ALA A 493 -34.11 -9.92 -5.49
C ALA A 493 -34.22 -9.52 -6.99
N SER A 494 -34.99 -8.48 -7.31
CA SER A 494 -35.11 -7.98 -8.67
C SER A 494 -33.80 -7.37 -9.20
N CYS A 495 -33.08 -6.60 -8.36
CA CYS A 495 -31.79 -6.01 -8.71
C CYS A 495 -30.72 -7.08 -8.90
N ARG A 496 -30.70 -8.07 -8.00
CA ARG A 496 -29.82 -9.24 -8.09
C ARG A 496 -30.03 -10.00 -9.39
N ALA A 497 -31.28 -10.33 -9.71
CA ALA A 497 -31.62 -11.04 -10.93
C ALA A 497 -31.21 -10.23 -12.20
N GLU A 498 -31.23 -8.90 -12.15
CA GLU A 498 -30.70 -8.06 -13.24
C GLU A 498 -29.17 -8.16 -13.37
N ALA A 499 -28.43 -8.13 -12.25
CA ALA A 499 -26.98 -8.28 -12.27
C ALA A 499 -26.54 -9.68 -12.73
N GLU A 500 -27.21 -10.72 -12.23
CA GLU A 500 -26.98 -12.11 -12.63
C GLU A 500 -27.30 -12.34 -14.12
N ARG A 501 -28.40 -11.77 -14.64
CA ARG A 501 -28.67 -11.76 -16.09
C ARG A 501 -27.57 -11.05 -16.88
N GLY A 502 -27.11 -9.88 -16.41
CA GLY A 502 -26.01 -9.17 -17.06
C GLY A 502 -24.70 -9.97 -17.10
N TYR A 503 -24.43 -10.75 -16.06
CA TYR A 503 -23.29 -11.68 -16.03
C TYR A 503 -23.50 -12.86 -16.99
N ALA A 504 -24.68 -13.46 -17.02
CA ALA A 504 -25.02 -14.54 -17.95
C ALA A 504 -24.93 -14.09 -19.42
N ASP A 505 -25.40 -12.87 -19.74
CA ASP A 505 -25.26 -12.26 -21.07
C ASP A 505 -23.79 -12.07 -21.45
N ALA A 506 -22.95 -11.60 -20.50
CA ALA A 506 -21.51 -11.48 -20.71
C ALA A 506 -20.87 -12.85 -20.97
N LEU A 507 -21.27 -13.87 -20.20
CA LEU A 507 -20.83 -15.24 -20.37
C LEU A 507 -21.22 -15.80 -21.75
N HIS A 508 -22.48 -15.62 -22.18
CA HIS A 508 -22.96 -16.02 -23.51
C HIS A 508 -22.12 -15.48 -24.65
N GLU A 509 -21.63 -14.25 -24.54
CA GLU A 509 -20.88 -13.59 -25.60
C GLU A 509 -19.37 -13.87 -25.53
N LEU A 510 -18.79 -13.83 -24.33
CA LEU A 510 -17.34 -13.76 -24.14
C LEU A 510 -16.71 -15.06 -23.64
N ALA A 511 -17.47 -16.03 -23.12
CA ALA A 511 -16.88 -17.26 -22.57
C ALA A 511 -16.04 -18.03 -23.58
N ARG A 512 -16.52 -18.16 -24.83
CA ARG A 512 -15.80 -18.88 -25.88
C ARG A 512 -14.48 -18.20 -26.28
N PRO A 513 -14.43 -16.90 -26.62
CA PRO A 513 -13.16 -16.24 -26.91
C PRO A 513 -12.22 -16.19 -25.70
N ARG A 514 -12.73 -16.04 -24.47
CA ARG A 514 -11.90 -16.06 -23.25
C ARG A 514 -11.30 -17.43 -22.98
N LEU A 515 -12.08 -18.50 -23.06
CA LEU A 515 -11.56 -19.87 -22.96
C LEU A 515 -10.48 -20.13 -24.01
N ARG A 516 -10.67 -19.66 -25.26
CA ARG A 516 -9.61 -19.74 -26.28
C ARG A 516 -8.37 -18.95 -25.91
N GLY A 517 -8.52 -17.75 -25.33
CA GLY A 517 -7.41 -16.94 -24.82
C GLY A 517 -6.63 -17.66 -23.73
N TYR A 518 -7.33 -18.25 -22.75
CA TYR A 518 -6.71 -19.02 -21.67
C TYR A 518 -5.96 -20.25 -22.17
N LEU A 519 -6.57 -20.99 -23.10
CA LEU A 519 -5.96 -22.18 -23.69
C LEU A 519 -4.87 -21.84 -24.74
N GLY A 520 -4.86 -20.60 -25.25
CA GLY A 520 -3.94 -20.06 -26.26
C GLY A 520 -2.72 -19.31 -25.68
N ALA A 521 -2.71 -19.05 -24.38
CA ALA A 521 -1.61 -18.35 -23.70
C ALA A 521 -0.50 -19.34 -23.27
N PRO A 522 0.79 -19.06 -23.54
CA PRO A 522 1.92 -19.96 -23.26
C PRO A 522 2.17 -20.26 -21.76
N VAL A 523 1.32 -19.77 -20.86
CA VAL A 523 1.47 -19.89 -19.41
C VAL A 523 0.75 -21.15 -18.92
N GLY A 524 1.52 -22.18 -18.58
CA GLY A 524 1.01 -23.52 -18.22
C GLY A 524 0.08 -23.56 -17.01
N ARG A 525 0.17 -22.61 -16.07
CA ARG A 525 -0.61 -22.60 -14.82
C ARG A 525 -2.13 -22.55 -15.00
N TYR A 526 -2.63 -21.71 -15.92
CA TYR A 526 -4.08 -21.55 -16.16
C TYR A 526 -4.68 -22.82 -16.77
N LEU A 527 -3.99 -23.37 -17.77
CA LEU A 527 -4.41 -24.58 -18.47
C LEU A 527 -4.41 -25.79 -17.54
N ALA A 528 -3.30 -26.03 -16.82
CA ALA A 528 -3.19 -27.19 -15.95
C ALA A 528 -4.19 -27.14 -14.78
N GLY A 529 -4.37 -25.95 -14.19
CA GLY A 529 -5.39 -25.69 -13.18
C GLY A 529 -6.81 -25.99 -13.64
N TYR A 530 -7.20 -25.39 -14.76
CA TYR A 530 -8.53 -25.58 -15.33
C TYR A 530 -8.81 -27.04 -15.67
N LEU A 531 -7.86 -27.74 -16.30
CA LEU A 531 -7.99 -29.17 -16.61
C LEU A 531 -8.11 -30.04 -15.35
N ALA A 532 -7.42 -29.67 -14.26
CA ALA A 532 -7.54 -30.39 -12.99
C ALA A 532 -8.93 -30.26 -12.36
N VAL A 533 -9.46 -29.03 -12.29
CA VAL A 533 -10.83 -28.77 -11.79
C VAL A 533 -11.87 -29.47 -12.66
N ARG A 534 -11.68 -29.47 -13.98
CA ARG A 534 -12.50 -30.19 -14.95
C ARG A 534 -12.47 -31.71 -14.73
N GLY A 535 -11.31 -32.28 -14.42
CA GLY A 535 -11.17 -33.70 -14.09
C GLY A 535 -11.99 -34.10 -12.87
N VAL A 536 -11.88 -33.32 -11.78
CA VAL A 536 -12.70 -33.53 -10.56
C VAL A 536 -14.19 -33.41 -10.86
N THR A 537 -14.58 -32.34 -11.57
CA THR A 537 -15.97 -32.09 -11.96
C THR A 537 -16.56 -33.23 -12.78
N SER A 538 -15.77 -33.79 -13.68
CA SER A 538 -16.21 -34.88 -14.56
C SER A 538 -16.43 -36.15 -13.77
N ALA A 539 -15.51 -36.50 -12.87
CA ALA A 539 -15.68 -37.64 -11.96
C ALA A 539 -16.96 -37.52 -11.12
N TRP A 540 -17.27 -36.32 -10.60
CA TRP A 540 -18.53 -36.09 -9.87
C TRP A 540 -19.76 -36.30 -10.76
N ARG A 541 -19.69 -35.84 -12.01
CA ARG A 541 -20.80 -35.91 -12.97
C ARG A 541 -21.10 -37.31 -13.50
N GLU A 542 -20.14 -38.23 -13.43
CA GLU A 542 -20.39 -39.65 -13.73
C GLU A 542 -21.42 -40.26 -12.77
N HIS A 543 -21.49 -39.77 -11.54
CA HIS A 543 -22.35 -40.30 -10.49
C HIS A 543 -23.58 -39.43 -10.20
N SER A 544 -23.55 -38.14 -10.58
CA SER A 544 -24.68 -37.22 -10.41
C SER A 544 -24.66 -36.10 -11.47
N PRO A 545 -25.71 -35.91 -12.28
CA PRO A 545 -25.78 -34.73 -13.14
C PRO A 545 -25.88 -33.48 -12.26
N MET A 546 -24.86 -32.62 -12.33
CA MET A 546 -24.78 -31.34 -11.64
C MET A 546 -24.67 -30.21 -12.67
N ASP A 547 -25.35 -29.11 -12.42
CA ASP A 547 -25.19 -27.89 -13.21
C ASP A 547 -23.89 -27.16 -12.85
N GLY A 548 -23.58 -26.08 -13.57
CA GLY A 548 -22.34 -25.34 -13.39
C GLY A 548 -22.25 -24.62 -12.04
N VAL A 549 -23.34 -24.01 -11.58
CA VAL A 549 -23.40 -23.25 -10.32
C VAL A 549 -23.30 -24.19 -9.12
N GLU A 550 -24.04 -25.29 -9.12
CA GLU A 550 -23.99 -26.35 -8.11
C GLU A 550 -22.58 -26.93 -8.00
N THR A 551 -21.93 -27.20 -9.15
CA THR A 551 -20.55 -27.71 -9.17
C THR A 551 -19.59 -26.67 -8.61
N TYR A 552 -19.67 -25.43 -9.06
CA TYR A 552 -18.80 -24.35 -8.60
C TYR A 552 -18.93 -24.15 -7.08
N GLN A 553 -20.16 -24.13 -6.55
CA GLN A 553 -20.38 -24.00 -5.11
C GLN A 553 -19.83 -25.18 -4.30
N ALA A 554 -19.97 -26.40 -4.81
CA ALA A 554 -19.37 -27.57 -4.17
C ALA A 554 -17.83 -27.54 -4.20
N LEU A 555 -17.22 -27.10 -5.30
CA LEU A 555 -15.76 -26.93 -5.41
C LEU A 555 -15.23 -25.82 -4.48
N LEU A 556 -15.92 -24.68 -4.42
CA LEU A 556 -15.58 -23.59 -3.52
C LEU A 556 -15.76 -24.02 -2.06
N GLY A 557 -16.87 -24.70 -1.75
CA GLY A 557 -17.14 -25.28 -0.44
C GLY A 557 -16.07 -26.27 0.00
N ALA A 558 -15.62 -27.14 -0.90
CA ALA A 558 -14.49 -28.05 -0.69
C ALA A 558 -13.20 -27.29 -0.40
N THR A 559 -12.83 -26.34 -1.27
CA THR A 559 -11.61 -25.55 -1.13
C THR A 559 -11.56 -24.81 0.20
N ARG A 560 -12.70 -24.29 0.68
CA ARG A 560 -12.77 -23.56 1.97
C ARG A 560 -12.75 -24.48 3.18
N SER A 561 -13.41 -25.63 3.08
CA SER A 561 -13.73 -26.47 4.24
C SER A 561 -12.73 -27.63 4.41
N THR A 562 -12.34 -28.31 3.34
CA THR A 562 -11.63 -29.60 3.45
C THR A 562 -10.13 -29.48 3.26
N THR A 563 -9.62 -28.26 3.04
CA THR A 563 -8.17 -28.00 2.88
C THR A 563 -7.39 -28.05 4.18
N GLN A 564 -8.04 -28.19 5.35
CA GLN A 564 -7.38 -28.30 6.65
C GLN A 564 -6.29 -29.38 6.66
N HIS A 565 -6.58 -30.55 6.11
CA HIS A 565 -5.65 -31.68 6.04
C HIS A 565 -4.69 -31.60 4.85
N ALA A 566 -4.92 -30.65 3.94
CA ALA A 566 -4.11 -30.42 2.75
C ALA A 566 -3.03 -29.34 2.97
N VAL A 567 -3.01 -28.70 4.16
CA VAL A 567 -1.93 -27.80 4.59
C VAL A 567 -0.88 -28.60 5.36
N PRO A 568 0.43 -28.45 5.04
CA PRO A 568 1.49 -29.10 5.82
C PRO A 568 1.58 -28.57 7.25
N ASP A 569 2.25 -29.33 8.10
CA ASP A 569 2.66 -28.84 9.40
C ASP A 569 3.56 -27.59 9.22
N LEU A 570 3.14 -26.46 9.78
CA LEU A 570 3.83 -25.17 9.63
C LEU A 570 5.19 -25.15 10.34
N SER A 571 5.48 -26.12 11.21
CA SER A 571 6.76 -26.24 11.91
C SER A 571 7.90 -26.83 11.05
N LEU A 572 7.57 -27.48 9.92
CA LEU A 572 8.55 -28.13 9.04
C LEU A 572 9.59 -27.14 8.46
N PRO A 573 10.82 -27.58 8.11
CA PRO A 573 11.76 -26.78 7.32
C PRO A 573 11.21 -26.40 5.95
N PRO A 574 11.62 -25.25 5.34
CA PRO A 574 11.09 -24.80 4.05
C PRO A 574 11.14 -25.87 2.94
N GLU A 575 12.22 -26.64 2.85
CA GLU A 575 12.41 -27.66 1.81
C GLU A 575 11.48 -28.87 2.02
N GLU A 576 11.36 -29.34 3.26
CA GLU A 576 10.44 -30.43 3.62
C GLU A 576 8.98 -29.98 3.49
N PHE A 577 8.71 -28.73 3.88
CA PHE A 577 7.41 -28.09 3.80
C PHE A 577 6.93 -28.02 2.34
N GLU A 578 7.79 -27.64 1.40
CA GLU A 578 7.48 -27.62 -0.03
C GLU A 578 7.12 -29.02 -0.56
N GLY A 579 7.96 -30.02 -0.28
CA GLY A 579 7.67 -31.39 -0.67
C GLY A 579 6.35 -31.91 -0.09
N ARG A 580 6.06 -31.56 1.17
CA ARG A 580 4.82 -31.96 1.83
C ARG A 580 3.59 -31.21 1.30
N ALA A 581 3.72 -29.91 0.98
CA ALA A 581 2.65 -29.11 0.38
C ALA A 581 2.19 -29.70 -0.95
N VAL A 582 3.13 -30.04 -1.82
CA VAL A 582 2.83 -30.66 -3.12
C VAL A 582 2.17 -32.02 -2.94
N ALA A 583 2.67 -32.87 -2.03
CA ALA A 583 2.11 -34.19 -1.77
C ALA A 583 0.68 -34.12 -1.23
N LEU A 584 0.43 -33.25 -0.26
CA LEU A 584 -0.89 -33.07 0.36
C LEU A 584 -1.92 -32.48 -0.59
N MET A 585 -1.54 -31.48 -1.39
CA MET A 585 -2.39 -30.94 -2.45
C MET A 585 -2.79 -32.03 -3.46
N ARG A 586 -1.82 -32.86 -3.86
CA ARG A 586 -2.06 -33.99 -4.77
C ARG A 586 -3.02 -35.02 -4.19
N GLU A 587 -2.78 -35.43 -2.93
CA GLU A 587 -3.65 -36.36 -2.20
C GLU A 587 -5.08 -35.82 -2.08
N TRP A 588 -5.21 -34.53 -1.78
CA TRP A 588 -6.50 -33.85 -1.66
C TRP A 588 -7.28 -33.82 -2.98
N VAL A 589 -6.64 -33.45 -4.10
CA VAL A 589 -7.30 -33.44 -5.42
C VAL A 589 -7.72 -34.83 -5.88
N ALA A 590 -6.86 -35.85 -5.68
CA ALA A 590 -7.23 -37.22 -5.98
C ALA A 590 -8.41 -37.69 -5.10
N GLY A 591 -8.39 -37.33 -3.82
CA GLY A 591 -9.48 -37.60 -2.89
C GLY A 591 -10.80 -36.94 -3.32
N LEU A 592 -10.76 -35.66 -3.72
CA LEU A 592 -11.93 -34.95 -4.25
C LEU A 592 -12.49 -35.62 -5.50
N ALA A 593 -11.65 -36.04 -6.45
CA ALA A 593 -12.13 -36.73 -7.66
C ALA A 593 -12.84 -38.05 -7.33
N SER A 594 -12.47 -38.72 -6.24
CA SER A 594 -13.01 -40.02 -5.84
C SER A 594 -14.35 -39.97 -5.08
N LEU A 595 -14.92 -38.78 -4.86
CA LEU A 595 -16.12 -38.63 -4.04
C LEU A 595 -17.38 -39.18 -4.68
N ASP A 596 -18.20 -39.83 -3.86
CA ASP A 596 -19.53 -40.27 -4.27
C ASP A 596 -20.55 -39.12 -4.27
N ARG A 597 -21.72 -39.36 -4.88
CA ARG A 597 -22.81 -38.39 -4.97
C ARG A 597 -23.26 -37.84 -3.61
N GLY A 598 -23.30 -38.70 -2.59
CA GLY A 598 -23.73 -38.31 -1.25
C GLY A 598 -22.76 -37.32 -0.62
N SER A 599 -21.46 -37.55 -0.81
CA SER A 599 -20.37 -36.74 -0.27
C SER A 599 -20.28 -35.38 -0.96
N VAL A 600 -20.43 -35.31 -2.29
CA VAL A 600 -20.43 -34.03 -3.02
C VAL A 600 -21.55 -33.11 -2.54
N GLN A 601 -22.74 -33.65 -2.22
CA GLN A 601 -23.86 -32.86 -1.69
C GLN A 601 -23.62 -32.32 -0.27
N LEU A 602 -22.63 -32.84 0.46
CA LEU A 602 -22.23 -32.33 1.78
C LEU A 602 -21.24 -31.17 1.66
N LEU A 603 -20.70 -30.90 0.47
CA LEU A 603 -19.81 -29.78 0.20
C LEU A 603 -20.57 -28.49 -0.13
N ASP A 604 -21.86 -28.56 -0.47
CA ASP A 604 -22.70 -27.41 -0.82
C ASP A 604 -23.12 -26.62 0.44
N PRO A 605 -22.59 -25.39 0.65
CA PRO A 605 -22.87 -24.60 1.84
C PRO A 605 -24.32 -24.07 1.91
N TYR A 606 -25.06 -24.04 0.79
CA TYR A 606 -26.42 -23.50 0.73
C TYR A 606 -27.50 -24.47 1.21
N ARG A 607 -27.16 -25.75 1.44
CA ARG A 607 -28.12 -26.75 1.94
C ARG A 607 -28.34 -26.71 3.46
N GLY A 608 -27.78 -25.72 4.17
CA GLY A 608 -27.97 -25.54 5.61
C GLY A 608 -27.44 -26.70 6.46
N ARG A 609 -26.52 -27.51 5.90
CA ARG A 609 -25.88 -28.65 6.57
C ARG A 609 -24.47 -28.25 6.99
N THR A 610 -24.03 -28.68 8.16
CA THR A 610 -22.61 -28.59 8.52
C THR A 610 -21.82 -29.40 7.48
N PRO A 611 -20.92 -28.76 6.71
CA PRO A 611 -20.10 -29.48 5.75
C PRO A 611 -19.37 -30.61 6.48
N ARG A 612 -19.24 -31.75 5.82
CA ARG A 612 -18.38 -32.82 6.33
C ARG A 612 -17.14 -32.87 5.48
N ASP A 613 -16.01 -33.08 6.14
CA ASP A 613 -14.77 -33.37 5.47
C ASP A 613 -14.99 -34.70 4.78
N VAL A 614 -14.91 -34.67 3.47
CA VAL A 614 -15.21 -35.81 2.63
C VAL A 614 -14.06 -36.83 2.61
N LEU A 615 -12.87 -36.45 3.10
CA LEU A 615 -11.72 -37.33 3.27
C LEU A 615 -11.70 -38.00 4.64
N THR A 616 -12.15 -37.30 5.70
CA THR A 616 -12.13 -37.83 7.08
C THR A 616 -13.50 -38.23 7.63
N GLY A 617 -14.59 -37.75 7.00
CA GLY A 617 -15.98 -37.94 7.44
C GLY A 617 -16.41 -37.02 8.61
N GLU A 618 -15.50 -36.18 9.11
CA GLU A 618 -15.71 -35.33 10.27
C GLU A 618 -16.50 -34.05 9.93
N PRO A 619 -17.31 -33.49 10.85
CA PRO A 619 -17.91 -32.17 10.65
C PRO A 619 -16.81 -31.11 10.52
N VAL A 620 -16.80 -30.39 9.41
CA VAL A 620 -15.92 -29.24 9.23
C VAL A 620 -16.64 -28.00 9.73
N ARG A 621 -15.92 -27.21 10.52
CA ARG A 621 -16.29 -25.81 10.77
C ARG A 621 -15.33 -24.88 10.03
N PRO A 622 -15.79 -23.69 9.61
CA PRO A 622 -14.89 -22.64 9.17
C PRO A 622 -13.82 -22.35 10.23
N PRO A 623 -12.58 -22.03 9.82
CA PRO A 623 -11.53 -21.65 10.74
C PRO A 623 -11.90 -20.35 11.49
N SER A 624 -11.50 -20.27 12.75
CA SER A 624 -11.65 -19.11 13.62
C SER A 624 -10.32 -18.37 13.81
N SER A 625 -10.36 -17.16 14.37
CA SER A 625 -9.13 -16.43 14.75
C SER A 625 -8.28 -17.21 15.76
N VAL A 626 -8.89 -18.05 16.60
CA VAL A 626 -8.20 -18.94 17.55
C VAL A 626 -7.45 -20.06 16.82
N ASP A 627 -8.02 -20.61 15.75
CA ASP A 627 -7.33 -21.62 14.94
C ASP A 627 -6.11 -21.01 14.25
N ALA A 628 -6.26 -19.81 13.69
CA ALA A 628 -5.16 -19.05 13.11
C ALA A 628 -4.05 -18.75 14.14
N ALA A 629 -4.42 -18.36 15.36
CA ALA A 629 -3.47 -18.07 16.43
C ALA A 629 -2.74 -19.35 16.89
N THR A 630 -3.45 -20.48 16.95
CA THR A 630 -2.86 -21.78 17.27
C THR A 630 -1.85 -22.20 16.20
N LEU A 631 -2.23 -22.12 14.92
CA LEU A 631 -1.33 -22.39 13.80
C LEU A 631 -0.11 -21.46 13.80
N ALA A 632 -0.29 -20.17 14.11
CA ALA A 632 0.81 -19.21 14.17
C ALA A 632 1.80 -19.55 15.29
N ARG A 633 1.29 -19.94 16.46
CA ARG A 633 2.12 -20.42 17.57
C ARG A 633 2.90 -21.67 17.18
N ASP A 634 2.24 -22.60 16.50
CA ASP A 634 2.86 -23.87 16.10
C ASP A 634 3.93 -23.64 15.01
N ALA A 635 3.70 -22.72 14.08
CA ALA A 635 4.71 -22.21 13.14
C ALA A 635 5.88 -21.49 13.87
N GLY A 636 5.60 -20.93 15.04
CA GLY A 636 6.53 -20.22 15.91
C GLY A 636 7.35 -21.08 16.86
N VAL A 637 7.21 -22.41 16.85
CA VAL A 637 7.99 -23.28 17.74
C VAL A 637 9.43 -23.40 17.21
N PRO A 638 10.47 -23.07 18.01
CA PRO A 638 11.86 -23.28 17.62
C PRO A 638 12.11 -24.76 17.29
N ARG A 639 12.82 -25.04 16.19
CA ARG A 639 13.16 -26.42 15.81
C ARG A 639 14.05 -27.05 16.90
N ALA A 640 13.54 -28.09 17.57
CA ALA A 640 14.25 -28.77 18.65
C ALA A 640 15.46 -29.62 18.21
N ASP A 641 15.60 -29.90 16.90
CA ASP A 641 16.75 -30.63 16.34
C ASP A 641 17.20 -30.04 14.99
N ARG A 642 18.09 -29.05 15.04
CA ARG A 642 18.73 -28.47 13.83
C ARG A 642 19.97 -29.25 13.36
N ARG A 643 20.34 -30.36 14.02
CA ARG A 643 21.55 -31.14 13.67
C ARG A 643 21.59 -31.66 12.22
N PRO A 644 20.47 -32.05 11.59
CA PRO A 644 20.46 -32.47 10.19
C PRO A 644 20.89 -31.35 9.23
N GLU A 645 20.48 -30.12 9.50
CA GLU A 645 20.80 -28.95 8.67
C GLU A 645 22.25 -28.49 8.85
N LEU A 646 22.88 -28.89 9.96
CA LEU A 646 24.28 -28.65 10.26
C LEU A 646 25.18 -29.84 9.91
N ALA A 647 24.62 -30.87 9.28
CA ALA A 647 25.33 -32.10 8.95
C ALA A 647 26.45 -31.89 7.92
N ASP A 648 26.38 -30.82 7.13
CA ASP A 648 27.39 -30.45 6.14
C ASP A 648 28.55 -29.63 6.74
N LEU A 649 28.39 -29.12 7.97
CA LEU A 649 29.43 -28.38 8.68
C LEU A 649 30.50 -29.31 9.26
N ALA A 650 31.74 -28.83 9.35
CA ALA A 650 32.77 -29.53 10.12
C ALA A 650 32.33 -29.68 11.61
N PRO A 651 32.79 -30.73 12.32
CA PRO A 651 32.32 -31.03 13.68
C PRO A 651 32.41 -29.86 14.68
N GLY A 652 33.49 -29.07 14.63
CA GLY A 652 33.66 -27.89 15.51
C GLY A 652 32.61 -26.80 15.27
N PRO A 653 32.52 -26.22 14.06
CA PRO A 653 31.47 -25.27 13.70
C PRO A 653 30.05 -25.78 13.98
N ARG A 654 29.78 -27.07 13.78
CA ARG A 654 28.49 -27.70 14.07
C ARG A 654 28.12 -27.65 15.55
N GLU A 655 29.04 -28.04 16.45
CA GLU A 655 28.80 -28.03 17.89
C GLU A 655 28.71 -26.60 18.47
N GLU A 656 29.44 -25.64 17.89
CA GLU A 656 29.37 -24.23 18.26
C GLU A 656 28.03 -23.60 17.85
N LEU A 657 27.61 -23.81 16.59
CA LEU A 657 26.37 -23.27 16.06
C LEU A 657 25.16 -23.90 16.75
N ALA A 658 25.22 -25.20 17.06
CA ALA A 658 24.20 -25.86 17.87
C ALA A 658 24.04 -25.20 19.25
N ARG A 659 25.16 -24.84 19.92
CA ARG A 659 25.12 -24.13 21.21
C ARG A 659 24.56 -22.71 21.09
N LEU A 660 24.91 -21.98 20.03
CA LEU A 660 24.35 -20.65 19.75
C LEU A 660 22.85 -20.74 19.44
N LEU A 661 22.44 -21.73 18.66
CA LEU A 661 21.04 -22.00 18.36
C LEU A 661 20.25 -22.37 19.61
N ASP A 662 20.79 -23.22 20.49
CA ASP A 662 20.15 -23.56 21.76
C ASP A 662 20.03 -22.32 22.69
N ALA A 663 21.05 -21.46 22.70
CA ALA A 663 21.04 -20.22 23.47
C ALA A 663 20.01 -19.20 22.94
N VAL A 664 19.90 -19.05 21.62
CA VAL A 664 18.93 -18.12 21.00
C VAL A 664 17.53 -18.74 20.91
N ALA A 665 17.38 -20.07 20.86
CA ALA A 665 16.09 -20.75 20.88
C ALA A 665 15.33 -20.49 22.20
N GLY A 666 16.03 -20.35 23.33
CA GLY A 666 15.44 -19.86 24.57
C GLY A 666 14.92 -18.41 24.48
N GLY A 667 15.48 -17.63 23.55
CA GLY A 667 15.02 -16.30 23.15
C GLY A 667 13.97 -16.31 22.03
N LEU A 668 13.82 -17.32 21.20
CA LEU A 668 12.70 -17.38 20.25
C LEU A 668 11.46 -17.88 21.02
N GLY A 669 10.85 -16.97 21.80
CA GLY A 669 9.84 -17.28 22.80
C GLY A 669 8.57 -17.91 22.22
N THR A 670 7.81 -18.60 23.07
CA THR A 670 6.43 -18.97 22.76
C THR A 670 5.61 -17.68 22.64
N HIS A 671 5.10 -17.39 21.45
CA HIS A 671 4.23 -16.24 21.26
C HIS A 671 3.03 -16.31 22.21
N ASP A 672 2.64 -15.17 22.78
CA ASP A 672 1.37 -15.08 23.50
C ASP A 672 0.23 -15.36 22.53
N VAL A 673 -0.58 -16.38 22.83
CA VAL A 673 -1.75 -16.76 22.03
C VAL A 673 -2.74 -15.60 21.95
N HIS A 674 -2.77 -14.72 22.96
CA HIS A 674 -3.59 -13.52 22.92
C HIS A 674 -3.11 -12.53 21.85
N LEU A 675 -1.82 -12.18 21.84
CA LEU A 675 -1.22 -11.31 20.81
C LEU A 675 -1.42 -11.88 19.40
N LEU A 676 -1.19 -13.19 19.22
CA LEU A 676 -1.45 -13.85 17.95
C LEU A 676 -2.93 -13.81 17.57
N GLY A 677 -3.84 -13.93 18.54
CA GLY A 677 -5.28 -13.80 18.36
C GLY A 677 -5.70 -12.40 17.90
N GLU A 678 -5.07 -11.35 18.43
CA GLU A 678 -5.30 -9.97 17.99
C GLU A 678 -4.81 -9.74 16.55
N LEU A 679 -3.59 -10.20 16.23
CA LEU A 679 -3.03 -10.10 14.88
C LEU A 679 -3.88 -10.86 13.84
N THR A 680 -4.40 -12.05 14.18
CA THR A 680 -5.25 -12.82 13.27
C THR A 680 -6.64 -12.23 13.15
N TYR A 681 -7.19 -11.70 14.24
CA TYR A 681 -8.48 -11.00 14.22
C TYR A 681 -8.44 -9.73 13.38
N ALA A 682 -7.41 -8.89 13.55
CA ALA A 682 -7.21 -7.69 12.74
C ALA A 682 -7.13 -8.02 11.24
N ARG A 683 -6.44 -9.11 10.86
CA ARG A 683 -6.44 -9.58 9.48
C ARG A 683 -7.81 -10.05 9.01
N ALA A 684 -8.51 -10.86 9.79
CA ALA A 684 -9.86 -11.34 9.45
C ALA A 684 -10.86 -10.18 9.22
N ARG A 685 -10.74 -9.09 9.98
CA ARG A 685 -11.51 -7.85 9.74
C ARG A 685 -11.19 -7.21 8.39
N ARG A 686 -9.96 -7.31 7.90
CA ARG A 686 -9.60 -6.78 6.57
C ARG A 686 -10.04 -7.68 5.43
N MET A 687 -10.06 -9.01 5.63
CA MET A 687 -10.36 -9.97 4.57
C MET A 687 -11.76 -9.78 3.96
N HIS A 688 -12.74 -9.36 4.77
CA HIS A 688 -14.10 -9.22 4.28
C HIS A 688 -14.37 -7.87 3.59
N LEU A 689 -13.48 -6.89 3.70
CA LEU A 689 -13.60 -5.59 3.02
C LEU A 689 -12.61 -5.50 1.86
N VAL A 690 -13.09 -5.82 0.66
CA VAL A 690 -12.27 -5.93 -0.55
C VAL A 690 -12.31 -4.61 -1.34
N PRO A 691 -11.21 -3.83 -1.43
CA PRO A 691 -11.12 -2.68 -2.30
C PRO A 691 -11.18 -3.14 -3.75
N ILE A 692 -12.12 -2.56 -4.48
CA ILE A 692 -12.30 -2.78 -5.92
C ILE A 692 -12.03 -1.51 -6.73
N GLY A 693 -11.72 -0.39 -6.07
CA GLY A 693 -11.38 0.86 -6.73
C GLY A 693 -10.88 1.90 -5.74
N ARG A 694 -9.93 2.72 -6.19
CA ARG A 694 -9.33 3.81 -5.42
C ARG A 694 -9.15 5.03 -6.31
N PHE A 695 -9.39 6.21 -5.76
CA PHE A 695 -9.07 7.46 -6.43
C PHE A 695 -8.68 8.56 -5.44
N ASP A 696 -7.62 9.30 -5.75
CA ASP A 696 -7.24 10.50 -4.99
C ASP A 696 -7.99 11.71 -5.54
N ALA A 697 -9.21 11.88 -5.06
CA ALA A 697 -10.16 12.87 -5.53
C ALA A 697 -9.79 14.28 -5.08
N LEU A 698 -9.82 15.24 -6.01
CA LEU A 698 -9.88 16.64 -5.61
C LEU A 698 -11.17 16.91 -4.84
N PHE A 699 -11.07 17.71 -3.79
CA PHE A 699 -12.22 18.02 -2.95
C PHE A 699 -12.27 19.48 -2.51
N TRP A 700 -13.48 19.91 -2.13
CA TRP A 700 -13.77 21.23 -1.57
C TRP A 700 -14.79 21.11 -0.47
N LEU A 701 -14.64 21.93 0.57
CA LEU A 701 -15.61 22.05 1.63
C LEU A 701 -16.45 23.31 1.42
N TRP A 702 -17.76 23.15 1.24
CA TRP A 702 -18.71 24.25 1.27
C TRP A 702 -19.38 24.32 2.63
N ALA A 703 -19.52 25.54 3.15
CA ALA A 703 -20.36 25.83 4.31
C ALA A 703 -21.24 27.06 4.04
N ASP A 704 -22.47 27.03 4.54
CA ASP A 704 -23.34 28.20 4.52
C ASP A 704 -22.81 29.31 5.45
N ALA A 705 -23.31 30.53 5.29
CA ALA A 705 -22.82 31.69 6.05
C ALA A 705 -22.97 31.55 7.58
N GLY A 706 -23.92 30.73 8.05
CA GLY A 706 -24.10 30.42 9.46
C GLY A 706 -23.37 29.16 9.93
N GLY A 707 -22.71 28.44 9.02
CA GLY A 707 -22.08 27.15 9.29
C GLY A 707 -23.05 26.05 9.75
N SER A 708 -24.36 26.22 9.57
CA SER A 708 -25.40 25.27 9.96
C SER A 708 -25.51 24.09 9.00
N ARG A 709 -25.04 24.26 7.76
CA ARG A 709 -24.99 23.25 6.71
C ARG A 709 -23.61 23.21 6.08
N ALA A 710 -23.06 22.01 5.93
CA ALA A 710 -21.80 21.80 5.24
C ALA A 710 -21.92 20.65 4.25
N HIS A 711 -21.29 20.81 3.09
CA HIS A 711 -21.19 19.78 2.07
C HIS A 711 -19.75 19.66 1.62
N LEU A 712 -19.28 18.42 1.55
CA LEU A 712 -18.03 18.04 0.92
C LEU A 712 -18.30 17.73 -0.55
N PHE A 713 -17.64 18.45 -1.46
CA PHE A 713 -17.71 18.18 -2.90
C PHE A 713 -16.46 17.44 -3.34
N LEU A 714 -16.63 16.32 -4.04
CA LEU A 714 -15.57 15.44 -4.51
C LEU A 714 -15.64 15.33 -6.03
N GLN A 715 -14.51 15.54 -6.69
CA GLN A 715 -14.35 15.17 -8.08
C GLN A 715 -13.92 13.71 -8.16
N LEU A 716 -14.85 12.84 -8.53
CA LEU A 716 -14.61 11.41 -8.66
C LEU A 716 -14.41 11.06 -10.12
N ARG A 717 -13.28 10.45 -10.45
CA ARG A 717 -13.17 9.71 -11.70
C ARG A 717 -14.01 8.46 -11.59
N VAL A 718 -14.99 8.34 -12.49
CA VAL A 718 -15.78 7.13 -12.68
C VAL A 718 -15.15 6.32 -13.81
N THR A 719 -15.49 5.04 -13.85
CA THR A 719 -14.80 4.04 -14.67
C THR A 719 -14.95 4.28 -16.19
N HIS A 720 -15.95 5.06 -16.62
CA HIS A 720 -16.45 5.11 -18.00
C HIS A 720 -15.43 5.52 -19.07
N ALA A 721 -14.95 4.59 -19.89
CA ALA A 721 -14.42 4.90 -21.22
C ALA A 721 -15.58 5.19 -22.19
N ALA A 722 -15.65 6.39 -22.75
CA ALA A 722 -16.78 6.78 -23.59
C ALA A 722 -16.73 6.12 -24.98
N GLU A 723 -17.75 5.33 -25.33
CA GLU A 723 -18.02 4.92 -26.73
C GLU A 723 -18.44 6.12 -27.61
N ASP A 724 -18.87 7.23 -27.01
CA ASP A 724 -19.52 8.36 -27.69
C ASP A 724 -18.57 9.43 -28.29
N ALA A 725 -17.31 9.11 -28.58
CA ALA A 725 -16.45 10.03 -29.33
C ALA A 725 -16.91 10.23 -30.80
N GLU A 726 -17.74 9.32 -31.34
CA GLU A 726 -18.26 9.44 -32.71
C GLU A 726 -19.63 10.13 -32.81
N GLY A 727 -20.42 10.22 -31.72
CA GLY A 727 -21.81 10.69 -31.78
C GLY A 727 -22.04 12.20 -31.64
N LEU A 728 -21.09 12.93 -31.03
CA LEU A 728 -21.23 14.36 -30.71
C LEU A 728 -20.31 15.30 -31.52
N ALA A 729 -19.55 14.77 -32.48
CA ALA A 729 -18.80 15.56 -33.47
C ALA A 729 -19.67 16.04 -34.67
N GLY A 730 -20.99 16.06 -34.49
CA GLY A 730 -21.91 16.72 -35.41
C GLY A 730 -21.82 18.23 -35.27
N THR A 731 -21.09 18.86 -36.20
CA THR A 731 -20.97 20.32 -36.48
C THR A 731 -19.77 21.06 -35.88
N GLY A 732 -18.57 20.79 -36.38
CA GLY A 732 -17.46 21.74 -36.19
C GLY A 732 -16.09 21.32 -36.74
N GLY A 733 -15.88 21.49 -38.06
CA GLY A 733 -14.56 21.78 -38.65
C GLY A 733 -13.57 20.62 -38.79
N GLY A 734 -13.37 20.16 -40.02
CA GLY A 734 -12.31 19.22 -40.38
C GLY A 734 -10.92 19.78 -40.12
N GLY A 735 -10.15 19.05 -39.33
CA GLY A 735 -8.71 19.16 -39.17
C GLY A 735 -8.19 17.76 -38.88
N ASP A 736 -7.23 17.32 -39.69
CA ASP A 736 -6.66 15.98 -39.72
C ASP A 736 -6.29 15.48 -38.31
N ALA A 737 -7.03 14.47 -37.83
CA ALA A 737 -6.74 13.76 -36.59
C ALA A 737 -6.13 12.40 -36.96
N GLU A 738 -4.81 12.39 -37.17
CA GLU A 738 -4.00 11.19 -37.40
C GLU A 738 -3.25 10.72 -36.13
N ASP A 739 -3.46 11.35 -34.97
CA ASP A 739 -2.91 10.90 -33.70
C ASP A 739 -3.99 10.15 -32.89
N GLY A 740 -3.71 8.88 -32.60
CA GLY A 740 -4.56 7.96 -31.83
C GLY A 740 -4.99 8.55 -30.48
N ARG A 741 -6.19 9.13 -30.46
CA ARG A 741 -6.77 9.71 -29.26
C ARG A 741 -7.14 8.59 -28.29
N ASP A 742 -6.44 8.62 -27.15
CA ASP A 742 -6.67 7.95 -25.87
C ASP A 742 -8.11 7.41 -25.70
N ALA A 743 -8.31 6.11 -25.91
CA ALA A 743 -9.52 5.38 -25.52
C ALA A 743 -9.69 5.26 -23.98
N ASP A 744 -8.80 5.89 -23.20
CA ASP A 744 -8.70 5.81 -21.74
C ASP A 744 -9.23 7.06 -21.00
N SER A 745 -9.96 7.97 -21.65
CA SER A 745 -10.56 9.13 -20.96
C SER A 745 -11.78 8.71 -20.14
N GLY A 746 -11.55 8.33 -18.88
CA GLY A 746 -12.59 8.03 -17.89
C GLY A 746 -13.53 9.22 -17.65
N GLY A 747 -14.83 8.98 -17.48
CA GLY A 747 -15.78 10.01 -17.10
C GLY A 747 -15.51 10.60 -15.70
N TYR A 748 -15.91 11.85 -15.46
CA TYR A 748 -15.84 12.47 -14.12
C TYR A 748 -17.23 12.83 -13.60
N SER A 749 -17.45 12.58 -12.31
CA SER A 749 -18.65 12.99 -11.58
C SER A 749 -18.28 13.91 -10.43
N LEU A 750 -19.05 14.97 -10.24
CA LEU A 750 -18.96 15.79 -9.03
C LEU A 750 -19.97 15.27 -8.03
N TYR A 751 -19.49 14.82 -6.88
CA TYR A 751 -20.30 14.20 -5.84
C TYR A 751 -20.34 15.07 -4.58
N GLY A 752 -21.54 15.36 -4.08
CA GLY A 752 -21.76 16.15 -2.87
C GLY A 752 -22.16 15.28 -1.69
N VAL A 753 -21.46 15.41 -0.57
CA VAL A 753 -21.66 14.64 0.66
C VAL A 753 -22.03 15.61 1.78
N PRO A 754 -23.22 15.52 2.38
CA PRO A 754 -23.56 16.34 3.54
C PRO A 754 -22.69 15.93 4.74
N LEU A 755 -22.24 16.93 5.51
CA LEU A 755 -21.49 16.72 6.74
C LEU A 755 -22.27 17.25 7.94
N THR A 756 -22.22 16.49 9.04
CA THR A 756 -22.60 17.00 10.36
C THR A 756 -21.62 18.08 10.83
N LEU A 757 -22.02 18.86 11.85
CA LEU A 757 -21.15 19.88 12.44
C LEU A 757 -19.85 19.30 13.01
N ASP A 758 -19.93 18.12 13.63
CA ASP A 758 -18.78 17.41 14.19
C ASP A 758 -17.84 16.93 13.08
N GLU A 759 -18.36 16.24 12.07
CA GLU A 759 -17.57 15.78 10.92
C GLU A 759 -16.90 16.94 10.19
N ARG A 760 -17.61 18.05 10.01
CA ARG A 760 -17.02 19.28 9.44
C ARG A 760 -15.85 19.75 10.29
N SER A 761 -16.05 19.84 11.60
CA SER A 761 -15.00 20.36 12.51
C SER A 761 -13.78 19.45 12.50
N ARG A 762 -13.97 18.12 12.49
CA ARG A 762 -12.90 17.13 12.34
C ARG A 762 -12.20 17.24 10.99
N LEU A 763 -12.93 17.32 9.88
CA LEU A 763 -12.35 17.49 8.56
C LEU A 763 -11.56 18.79 8.44
N VAL A 764 -12.10 19.91 8.94
CA VAL A 764 -11.39 21.20 8.97
C VAL A 764 -10.11 21.08 9.79
N ALA A 765 -10.14 20.49 10.98
CA ALA A 765 -8.94 20.29 11.79
C ALA A 765 -7.88 19.42 11.09
N GLN A 766 -8.30 18.44 10.28
CA GLN A 766 -7.37 17.64 9.46
C GLN A 766 -6.85 18.44 8.25
N MET A 767 -7.71 19.19 7.55
CA MET A 767 -7.30 20.09 6.45
C MET A 767 -6.29 21.12 6.94
N GLU A 768 -6.62 21.76 8.06
CA GLU A 768 -5.75 22.10 9.21
C GLU A 768 -4.28 21.66 9.13
N ALA A 769 -4.08 20.45 9.60
CA ALA A 769 -2.78 19.83 9.84
C ALA A 769 -2.06 19.40 8.55
N ASP A 770 -2.80 18.83 7.59
CA ASP A 770 -2.22 18.10 6.44
C ASP A 770 -2.03 18.97 5.20
N ARG A 771 -2.92 19.95 4.96
CA ARG A 771 -2.89 20.86 3.79
C ARG A 771 -2.74 20.16 2.43
N ARG A 772 -3.18 18.91 2.32
CA ARG A 772 -3.32 18.18 1.05
C ARG A 772 -4.57 18.67 0.32
N VAL A 773 -4.58 18.53 -1.00
CA VAL A 773 -5.70 18.96 -1.86
C VAL A 773 -6.54 17.80 -2.38
N ARG A 774 -6.09 16.56 -2.09
CA ARG A 774 -6.73 15.33 -2.50
C ARG A 774 -7.17 14.52 -1.29
N MET A 775 -8.33 13.91 -1.43
CA MET A 775 -8.94 12.99 -0.48
C MET A 775 -8.90 11.60 -1.10
N GLU A 776 -8.46 10.62 -0.33
CA GLU A 776 -8.47 9.22 -0.76
C GLU A 776 -9.93 8.73 -0.75
N VAL A 777 -10.39 8.19 -1.87
CA VAL A 777 -11.72 7.64 -2.02
C VAL A 777 -11.59 6.17 -2.40
N HIS A 778 -12.19 5.31 -1.59
CA HIS A 778 -12.16 3.87 -1.77
C HIS A 778 -13.56 3.33 -2.01
N ARG A 779 -13.69 2.40 -2.96
CA ARG A 779 -14.87 1.54 -3.05
C ARG A 779 -14.52 0.18 -2.48
N LEU A 780 -15.20 -0.20 -1.40
CA LEU A 780 -14.99 -1.47 -0.70
C LEU A 780 -16.22 -2.36 -0.85
N VAL A 781 -16.00 -3.63 -1.17
CA VAL A 781 -17.00 -4.69 -1.17
C VAL A 781 -16.99 -5.36 0.19
N ASP A 782 -18.14 -5.34 0.86
CA ASP A 782 -18.37 -6.07 2.09
C ASP A 782 -18.81 -7.51 1.77
N ARG A 783 -17.91 -8.45 2.08
CA ARG A 783 -18.10 -9.91 1.97
C ARG A 783 -18.57 -10.52 3.28
N ALA A 784 -18.68 -9.77 4.36
CA ALA A 784 -19.22 -10.29 5.61
C ALA A 784 -20.68 -10.66 5.38
N SER A 785 -21.01 -11.91 5.67
CA SER A 785 -22.38 -12.36 5.79
C SER A 785 -22.97 -11.84 7.11
N SER A 786 -23.08 -10.52 7.28
CA SER A 786 -23.76 -9.94 8.42
C SER A 786 -25.27 -9.90 8.16
N ARG A 787 -26.04 -10.20 9.21
CA ARG A 787 -27.30 -10.98 9.18
C ARG A 787 -28.53 -10.17 9.57
N GLU A 788 -28.45 -8.85 9.66
CA GLU A 788 -29.46 -8.11 10.42
C GLU A 788 -30.77 -7.84 9.64
N ASP A 789 -30.73 -7.77 8.30
CA ASP A 789 -31.92 -7.38 7.50
C ASP A 789 -32.25 -8.28 6.29
N GLY A 790 -31.68 -9.49 6.22
CA GLY A 790 -31.95 -10.43 5.12
C GLY A 790 -31.35 -10.05 3.76
N VAL A 791 -30.64 -8.92 3.65
CA VAL A 791 -29.88 -8.50 2.48
C VAL A 791 -28.42 -8.95 2.62
N THR A 792 -27.93 -9.78 1.70
CA THR A 792 -26.56 -10.32 1.75
C THR A 792 -25.59 -9.41 1.00
N SER A 793 -24.46 -9.05 1.62
CA SER A 793 -23.39 -8.19 1.09
C SER A 793 -23.76 -6.73 0.84
N GLY A 794 -22.82 -5.83 1.10
CA GLY A 794 -22.94 -4.39 0.83
C GLY A 794 -21.71 -3.88 0.08
N GLN A 795 -21.79 -2.66 -0.45
CA GLN A 795 -20.59 -1.90 -0.81
C GLN A 795 -20.60 -0.60 -0.05
N VAL A 796 -19.42 -0.07 0.23
CA VAL A 796 -19.27 1.25 0.84
C VAL A 796 -18.33 2.10 0.01
N LEU A 797 -18.65 3.38 -0.05
CA LEU A 797 -17.74 4.42 -0.50
C LEU A 797 -17.13 5.04 0.75
N ALA A 798 -15.83 4.88 0.92
CA ALA A 798 -15.11 5.37 2.08
C ALA A 798 -14.18 6.52 1.68
N LEU A 799 -14.28 7.61 2.42
CA LEU A 799 -13.56 8.85 2.19
C LEU A 799 -12.55 9.02 3.30
N ARG A 800 -11.27 9.24 2.95
CA ARG A 800 -10.20 9.42 3.93
C ARG A 800 -9.39 10.67 3.64
N TYR A 801 -9.17 11.48 4.68
CA TYR A 801 -8.28 12.62 4.65
C TYR A 801 -7.57 12.76 6.01
N GLY A 802 -6.26 12.47 6.05
CA GLY A 802 -5.53 12.34 7.31
C GLY A 802 -6.17 11.27 8.20
N ASP A 803 -6.57 11.67 9.40
CA ASP A 803 -7.33 10.84 10.34
C ASP A 803 -8.86 10.90 10.17
N PHE A 804 -9.37 11.81 9.34
CA PHE A 804 -10.80 11.88 9.06
C PHE A 804 -11.19 10.72 8.13
N VAL A 805 -12.19 9.94 8.55
CA VAL A 805 -12.84 8.92 7.73
C VAL A 805 -14.34 9.18 7.71
N LYS A 806 -14.93 9.13 6.52
CA LYS A 806 -16.38 9.15 6.33
C LYS A 806 -16.77 7.96 5.48
N VAL A 807 -17.64 7.12 6.02
CA VAL A 807 -18.17 5.94 5.33
C VAL A 807 -19.57 6.26 4.84
N LEU A 808 -19.82 5.97 3.57
CA LEU A 808 -21.11 6.12 2.90
C LEU A 808 -21.50 4.77 2.33
N SER A 809 -22.78 4.41 2.44
CA SER A 809 -23.27 3.21 1.77
C SER A 809 -23.25 3.41 0.25
N GLY A 810 -22.80 2.37 -0.45
CA GLY A 810 -22.78 2.27 -1.90
C GLY A 810 -23.65 1.11 -2.41
N GLY A 811 -23.81 1.06 -3.72
CA GLY A 811 -24.57 0.03 -4.41
C GLY A 811 -26.06 0.16 -4.12
N LEU A 812 -26.69 -0.96 -3.78
CA LEU A 812 -28.11 -1.00 -3.45
C LEU A 812 -28.49 -0.35 -2.10
N HIS A 813 -27.50 -0.04 -1.25
CA HIS A 813 -27.73 0.64 0.04
C HIS A 813 -27.51 2.15 -0.06
N THR A 814 -27.41 2.71 -1.27
CA THR A 814 -27.16 4.14 -1.44
C THR A 814 -28.27 4.98 -0.78
N GLY A 815 -27.88 5.81 0.19
CA GLY A 815 -28.79 6.63 0.98
C GLY A 815 -29.26 6.00 2.30
N VAL A 816 -28.80 4.80 2.64
CA VAL A 816 -28.95 4.18 3.97
C VAL A 816 -27.65 4.39 4.74
N ASP A 817 -27.72 4.74 6.02
CA ASP A 817 -26.50 4.88 6.83
C ASP A 817 -25.87 3.50 7.09
N PRO A 818 -24.54 3.35 6.94
CA PRO A 818 -23.86 2.09 7.22
C PRO A 818 -23.94 1.75 8.72
N ALA A 819 -24.01 0.45 9.04
CA ALA A 819 -24.01 -0.01 10.42
C ALA A 819 -22.72 0.41 11.16
N PRO A 820 -22.77 0.72 12.47
CA PRO A 820 -21.59 1.16 13.22
C PRO A 820 -20.40 0.18 13.15
N SER A 821 -20.66 -1.12 13.21
CA SER A 821 -19.62 -2.16 13.08
C SER A 821 -18.91 -2.13 11.72
N LEU A 822 -19.65 -1.89 10.64
CA LEU A 822 -19.08 -1.74 9.30
C LEU A 822 -18.23 -0.47 9.21
N VAL A 823 -18.65 0.62 9.85
CA VAL A 823 -17.85 1.85 9.93
C VAL A 823 -16.53 1.57 10.66
N GLU A 824 -16.58 0.87 11.79
CA GLU A 824 -15.37 0.48 12.55
C GLU A 824 -14.44 -0.41 11.73
N ASP A 825 -14.98 -1.36 10.95
CA ASP A 825 -14.19 -2.26 10.07
C ASP A 825 -13.53 -1.47 8.93
N VAL A 826 -14.24 -0.53 8.33
CA VAL A 826 -13.70 0.36 7.28
C VAL A 826 -12.65 1.30 7.85
N GLU A 827 -12.87 1.87 9.03
CA GLU A 827 -11.89 2.71 9.71
C GLU A 827 -10.62 1.92 10.02
N ALA A 828 -10.72 0.71 10.56
CA ALA A 828 -9.57 -0.16 10.82
C ALA A 828 -8.84 -0.56 9.52
N ARG A 829 -9.56 -0.70 8.40
CA ARG A 829 -8.98 -1.00 7.08
C ARG A 829 -8.18 0.18 6.52
N LEU A 830 -8.76 1.39 6.57
CA LEU A 830 -8.18 2.60 5.97
C LEU A 830 -7.18 3.32 6.88
N ARG A 831 -7.32 3.15 8.19
CA ARG A 831 -6.39 3.64 9.21
C ARG A 831 -5.85 2.43 9.96
N PRO A 832 -4.99 1.62 9.30
CA PRO A 832 -4.45 0.43 9.91
C PRO A 832 -3.75 0.80 11.22
N GLU A 833 -4.15 0.12 12.29
CA GLU A 833 -3.49 0.23 13.59
C GLU A 833 -1.99 -0.03 13.46
N PRO A 834 -1.16 0.48 14.37
CA PRO A 834 0.29 0.31 14.30
C PRO A 834 0.75 -1.14 14.06
N LEU A 835 0.10 -2.13 14.70
CA LEU A 835 0.34 -3.55 14.48
C LEU A 835 0.03 -4.03 13.05
N THR A 836 -1.00 -3.46 12.41
CA THR A 836 -1.37 -3.79 11.02
C THR A 836 -0.38 -3.19 10.03
N ARG A 837 0.11 -1.95 10.29
CA ARG A 837 1.18 -1.36 9.48
C ARG A 837 2.46 -2.20 9.55
N LEU A 838 2.79 -2.68 10.76
CA LEU A 838 3.91 -3.58 10.97
C LEU A 838 3.75 -4.89 10.20
N ASP A 839 2.58 -5.53 10.24
CA ASP A 839 2.30 -6.74 9.46
C ASP A 839 2.59 -6.55 7.98
N LEU A 840 2.11 -5.45 7.38
CA LEU A 840 2.34 -5.16 5.96
C LEU A 840 3.83 -5.00 5.67
N HIS A 841 4.56 -4.32 6.54
CA HIS A 841 5.99 -4.07 6.35
C HIS A 841 6.88 -5.30 6.59
N VAL A 842 6.58 -6.13 7.60
CA VAL A 842 7.35 -7.35 7.92
C VAL A 842 7.12 -8.44 6.87
N ASN A 843 5.91 -8.54 6.33
CA ASN A 843 5.53 -9.60 5.40
C ASN A 843 5.63 -9.20 3.92
N ASP A 844 6.16 -8.01 3.61
CA ASP A 844 6.61 -7.69 2.26
C ASP A 844 7.89 -8.48 1.98
N ALA A 845 7.76 -9.53 1.16
CA ALA A 845 8.86 -10.44 0.85
C ALA A 845 10.06 -9.73 0.20
N HIS A 846 9.81 -8.80 -0.72
CA HIS A 846 10.89 -8.11 -1.42
C HIS A 846 11.59 -7.13 -0.47
N ALA A 847 10.82 -6.35 0.30
CA ALA A 847 11.39 -5.42 1.27
C ALA A 847 12.17 -6.16 2.37
N LEU A 848 11.64 -7.26 2.91
CA LEU A 848 12.31 -8.08 3.91
C LEU A 848 13.61 -8.67 3.37
N ALA A 849 13.60 -9.23 2.16
CA ALA A 849 14.79 -9.80 1.54
C ALA A 849 15.86 -8.74 1.24
N ALA A 850 15.47 -7.59 0.68
CA ALA A 850 16.38 -6.48 0.39
C ALA A 850 17.03 -5.94 1.68
N ARG A 851 16.22 -5.78 2.74
CA ARG A 851 16.69 -5.38 4.06
C ARG A 851 17.67 -6.41 4.65
N ALA A 852 17.34 -7.70 4.58
CA ALA A 852 18.22 -8.76 5.07
C ALA A 852 19.56 -8.80 4.33
N LEU A 853 19.56 -8.65 3.00
CA LEU A 853 20.79 -8.62 2.20
C LEU A 853 21.64 -7.37 2.51
N THR A 854 21.03 -6.20 2.58
CA THR A 854 21.72 -4.95 2.95
C THR A 854 22.35 -5.02 4.34
N TRP A 855 21.67 -5.67 5.28
CA TRP A 855 22.17 -5.90 6.63
C TRP A 855 23.35 -6.88 6.66
N LEU A 856 23.28 -7.99 5.90
CA LEU A 856 24.39 -8.93 5.77
C LEU A 856 25.64 -8.23 5.18
N ASP A 857 25.47 -7.38 4.16
CA ASP A 857 26.57 -6.59 3.61
C ASP A 857 27.19 -5.65 4.67
N THR A 858 26.35 -5.04 5.52
CA THR A 858 26.81 -4.16 6.61
C THR A 858 27.60 -4.94 7.66
N LEU A 859 27.13 -6.13 8.05
CA LEU A 859 27.86 -7.03 8.96
C LEU A 859 29.25 -7.40 8.41
N ASP A 860 29.36 -7.67 7.11
CA ASP A 860 30.63 -8.01 6.47
C ASP A 860 31.64 -6.85 6.50
N THR A 861 31.16 -5.60 6.44
CA THR A 861 32.03 -4.42 6.57
C THR A 861 32.56 -4.18 7.98
N LEU A 862 31.81 -4.59 9.00
CA LEU A 862 32.19 -4.41 10.42
C LEU A 862 33.11 -5.54 10.92
N ASP A 863 32.93 -6.76 10.40
CA ASP A 863 33.76 -7.93 10.74
C ASP A 863 35.13 -7.94 10.04
N ALA A 864 35.43 -6.98 9.16
CA ALA A 864 36.73 -6.89 8.47
C ALA A 864 37.94 -6.64 9.41
N GLY A 865 37.70 -6.43 10.72
CA GLY A 865 38.73 -6.21 11.75
C GLY A 865 39.12 -7.43 12.59
N ASP A 866 38.28 -8.47 12.69
CA ASP A 866 38.49 -9.68 13.50
C ASP A 866 38.15 -10.92 12.66
N ASP A 867 39.01 -11.95 12.64
CA ASP A 867 38.83 -13.18 11.84
C ASP A 867 37.50 -13.86 12.21
N PRO A 868 36.41 -13.71 11.41
CA PRO A 868 35.09 -14.11 11.86
C PRO A 868 35.03 -15.63 11.96
N HIS A 869 34.47 -16.15 13.06
CA HIS A 869 34.39 -17.58 13.28
C HIS A 869 33.70 -18.28 12.09
N PRO A 870 34.25 -19.36 11.51
CA PRO A 870 33.73 -19.98 10.28
C PRO A 870 32.24 -20.36 10.32
N ALA A 871 31.72 -20.69 11.51
CA ALA A 871 30.30 -21.00 11.71
C ALA A 871 29.36 -19.81 11.45
N LEU A 872 29.79 -18.57 11.74
CA LEU A 872 29.01 -17.36 11.48
C LEU A 872 28.97 -17.05 9.99
N ALA A 873 30.08 -17.25 9.28
CA ALA A 873 30.13 -17.09 7.82
C ALA A 873 29.16 -18.06 7.14
N THR A 874 29.13 -19.35 7.55
CA THR A 874 28.19 -20.31 6.96
C THR A 874 26.72 -19.98 7.27
N TRP A 875 26.43 -19.43 8.46
CA TRP A 875 25.05 -19.00 8.77
C TRP A 875 24.65 -17.76 7.95
N ARG A 876 25.56 -16.79 7.79
CA ARG A 876 25.34 -15.64 6.91
C ARG A 876 25.05 -16.08 5.47
N ASP A 877 25.84 -17.01 4.92
CA ASP A 877 25.61 -17.56 3.58
C ASP A 877 24.22 -18.20 3.45
N ARG A 878 23.79 -18.92 4.49
CA ARG A 878 22.46 -19.53 4.57
C ARG A 878 21.35 -18.49 4.59
N VAL A 879 21.44 -17.47 5.45
CA VAL A 879 20.47 -16.37 5.51
C VAL A 879 20.45 -15.61 4.19
N GLY A 880 21.61 -15.32 3.59
CA GLY A 880 21.70 -14.65 2.30
C GLY A 880 21.17 -15.48 1.13
N SER A 881 21.31 -16.82 1.19
CA SER A 881 20.68 -17.73 0.23
C SER A 881 19.15 -17.70 0.37
N LEU A 882 18.64 -17.77 1.60
CA LEU A 882 17.21 -17.72 1.86
C LEU A 882 16.60 -16.36 1.49
N ALA A 883 17.29 -15.25 1.78
CA ALA A 883 16.87 -13.91 1.39
C ALA A 883 16.76 -13.78 -0.14
N ARG A 884 17.73 -14.32 -0.89
CA ARG A 884 17.65 -14.36 -2.37
C ARG A 884 16.47 -15.20 -2.87
N GLN A 885 16.19 -16.34 -2.25
CA GLN A 885 15.01 -17.15 -2.58
C GLN A 885 13.69 -16.44 -2.27
N VAL A 886 13.64 -15.61 -1.23
CA VAL A 886 12.46 -14.81 -0.86
C VAL A 886 12.30 -13.59 -1.76
N ALA A 887 13.40 -12.98 -2.22
CA ALA A 887 13.39 -11.87 -3.17
C ALA A 887 12.83 -12.26 -4.54
N GLU A 888 13.01 -13.53 -4.93
CA GLU A 888 12.40 -14.08 -6.14
C GLU A 888 10.90 -14.33 -5.90
N PRO A 889 9.98 -13.65 -6.61
CA PRO A 889 8.57 -13.99 -6.54
C PRO A 889 8.41 -15.46 -6.94
N GLY A 890 7.65 -16.23 -6.14
CA GLY A 890 7.48 -17.69 -6.30
C GLY A 890 7.49 -18.11 -7.78
N GLY A 891 8.58 -18.77 -8.20
CA GLY A 891 8.95 -18.84 -9.60
C GLY A 891 7.88 -19.52 -10.44
N ALA A 892 7.64 -19.01 -11.66
CA ALA A 892 6.71 -19.60 -12.63
C ALA A 892 6.93 -21.12 -12.78
N GLN A 893 8.18 -21.58 -12.68
CA GLN A 893 8.56 -22.99 -12.68
C GLN A 893 7.90 -23.81 -11.55
N GLN A 894 7.83 -23.28 -10.32
CA GLN A 894 7.22 -23.97 -9.18
C GLN A 894 5.71 -24.11 -9.37
N VAL A 895 5.06 -23.04 -9.86
CA VAL A 895 3.63 -23.04 -10.20
C VAL A 895 3.33 -24.04 -11.31
N ASP A 896 4.14 -24.06 -12.37
CA ASP A 896 4.00 -25.00 -13.48
C ASP A 896 4.15 -26.46 -12.99
N GLN A 897 5.17 -26.73 -12.16
CA GLN A 897 5.39 -28.06 -11.59
C GLN A 897 4.23 -28.53 -10.69
N ALA A 898 3.64 -27.63 -9.90
CA ALA A 898 2.44 -27.92 -9.12
C ALA A 898 1.24 -28.24 -10.04
N GLY A 899 1.07 -27.50 -11.14
CA GLY A 899 0.08 -27.77 -12.18
C GLY A 899 0.22 -29.16 -12.81
N LEU A 900 1.45 -29.55 -13.17
CA LEU A 900 1.74 -30.89 -13.68
C LEU A 900 1.40 -31.98 -12.65
N THR A 901 1.67 -31.71 -11.38
CA THR A 901 1.42 -32.65 -10.28
C THR A 901 -0.09 -32.86 -10.04
N LEU A 902 -0.89 -31.80 -10.16
CA LEU A 902 -2.36 -31.88 -10.11
C LEU A 902 -2.91 -32.81 -11.20
N LEU A 903 -2.46 -32.64 -12.44
CA LEU A 903 -2.92 -33.48 -13.55
C LEU A 903 -2.49 -34.93 -13.39
N ALA A 904 -1.25 -35.17 -12.91
CA ALA A 904 -0.78 -36.51 -12.60
C ALA A 904 -1.61 -37.18 -11.48
N ALA A 905 -2.15 -36.42 -10.52
CA ALA A 905 -3.08 -36.91 -9.50
C ALA A 905 -4.36 -37.51 -10.10
N LEU A 906 -4.78 -36.99 -11.25
CA LEU A 906 -5.97 -37.38 -11.99
C LEU A 906 -5.67 -38.40 -13.12
N GLY A 907 -4.49 -39.02 -13.10
CA GLY A 907 -4.12 -40.09 -14.03
C GLY A 907 -3.57 -39.63 -15.39
N TRP A 908 -3.24 -38.35 -15.55
CA TRP A 908 -2.65 -37.84 -16.79
C TRP A 908 -1.17 -38.22 -16.89
N SER A 909 -0.75 -38.75 -18.04
CA SER A 909 0.67 -38.99 -18.32
C SER A 909 1.41 -37.69 -18.63
N THR A 910 2.70 -37.64 -18.33
CA THR A 910 3.58 -36.50 -18.65
C THR A 910 3.55 -36.18 -20.15
N THR A 911 3.43 -37.18 -21.01
CA THR A 911 3.31 -37.02 -22.45
C THR A 911 2.01 -36.33 -22.84
N GLN A 912 0.86 -36.75 -22.28
CA GLN A 912 -0.43 -36.09 -22.53
C GLN A 912 -0.40 -34.62 -22.10
N VAL A 913 0.17 -34.32 -20.94
CA VAL A 913 0.26 -32.93 -20.47
C VAL A 913 1.21 -32.11 -21.36
N ALA A 914 2.36 -32.67 -21.75
CA ALA A 914 3.31 -32.00 -22.63
C ALA A 914 2.75 -31.76 -24.04
N ASP A 915 1.97 -32.69 -24.58
CA ASP A 915 1.35 -32.55 -25.90
C ASP A 915 0.21 -31.53 -25.86
N VAL A 916 -0.58 -31.46 -24.78
CA VAL A 916 -1.61 -30.44 -24.59
C VAL A 916 -1.02 -29.04 -24.42
N SER A 917 0.05 -28.91 -23.63
CA SER A 917 0.77 -27.64 -23.46
C SER A 917 1.59 -27.24 -24.68
N ARG A 918 1.98 -28.17 -25.57
CA ARG A 918 2.77 -27.84 -26.78
C ARG A 918 1.88 -27.60 -27.99
N ASP A 919 1.02 -28.56 -28.29
CA ASP A 919 0.25 -28.61 -29.52
C ASP A 919 -1.08 -27.86 -29.37
N GLY A 920 -1.62 -27.83 -28.15
CA GLY A 920 -2.89 -27.16 -27.90
C GLY A 920 -2.86 -25.64 -27.97
N LEU A 921 -1.71 -25.08 -27.61
CA LEU A 921 -1.43 -23.65 -27.70
C LEU A 921 -1.27 -23.18 -29.15
N ALA A 922 -0.64 -24.00 -30.01
CA ALA A 922 -0.48 -23.70 -31.44
C ALA A 922 -1.78 -23.92 -32.24
N ALA A 923 -2.55 -24.96 -31.90
CA ALA A 923 -3.79 -25.32 -32.59
C ALA A 923 -4.92 -24.29 -32.48
N LEU A 924 -4.96 -23.52 -31.38
CA LEU A 924 -5.97 -22.50 -31.17
C LEU A 924 -5.68 -21.18 -31.90
N ALA A 925 -4.44 -20.97 -32.36
CA ALA A 925 -4.02 -19.78 -33.08
C ALA A 925 -4.29 -19.87 -34.60
N ASP A 926 -4.26 -21.07 -35.18
CA ASP A 926 -4.27 -21.25 -36.65
C ASP A 926 -5.66 -21.58 -37.26
N ASP A 927 -6.72 -21.68 -36.44
CA ASP A 927 -8.10 -22.04 -36.85
C ASP A 927 -8.21 -23.36 -37.68
N GLU A 928 -7.15 -24.17 -37.73
CA GLU A 928 -7.12 -25.48 -38.38
C GLU A 928 -7.72 -26.57 -37.49
N LEU A 929 -8.80 -27.20 -37.95
CA LEU A 929 -9.53 -28.25 -37.21
C LEU A 929 -8.70 -29.50 -36.93
N SER A 930 -7.71 -29.81 -37.75
CA SER A 930 -6.83 -30.98 -37.59
C SER A 930 -5.84 -30.84 -36.44
N SER A 931 -5.46 -29.61 -36.08
CA SER A 931 -4.52 -29.35 -34.97
C SER A 931 -5.24 -29.26 -33.62
N LEU A 932 -6.56 -29.05 -33.58
CA LEU A 932 -7.37 -29.03 -32.34
C LEU A 932 -7.53 -30.40 -31.67
N ALA A 933 -7.19 -31.50 -32.36
CA ALA A 933 -7.43 -32.86 -31.89
C ALA A 933 -6.82 -33.13 -30.49
N PRO A 934 -5.55 -32.83 -30.17
CA PRO A 934 -4.98 -33.09 -28.85
C PRO A 934 -5.64 -32.29 -27.71
N VAL A 935 -6.13 -31.07 -27.96
CA VAL A 935 -6.85 -30.25 -26.96
C VAL A 935 -8.25 -30.76 -26.76
N LEU A 936 -8.95 -31.09 -27.84
CA LEU A 936 -10.27 -31.70 -27.77
C LEU A 936 -10.16 -33.06 -27.06
N ASP A 937 -9.17 -33.87 -27.41
CA ASP A 937 -8.84 -35.14 -26.78
C ASP A 937 -8.58 -34.97 -25.28
N ALA A 938 -7.85 -33.93 -24.88
CA ALA A 938 -7.59 -33.62 -23.47
C ALA A 938 -8.81 -33.10 -22.71
N LEU A 939 -9.60 -32.21 -23.32
CA LEU A 939 -10.85 -31.69 -22.75
C LEU A 939 -11.93 -32.78 -22.64
N LEU A 940 -11.90 -33.77 -23.54
CA LEU A 940 -12.77 -34.94 -23.54
C LEU A 940 -12.27 -36.03 -22.59
N ALA A 941 -10.95 -36.25 -22.50
CA ALA A 941 -10.31 -37.16 -21.55
C ALA A 941 -10.40 -36.67 -20.11
N SER A 942 -10.36 -35.35 -19.89
CA SER A 942 -10.74 -34.77 -18.59
C SER A 942 -12.18 -35.08 -18.22
N GLY A 943 -13.00 -35.53 -19.19
CA GLY A 943 -14.42 -35.84 -19.10
C GLY A 943 -14.78 -37.32 -18.97
N ARG A 944 -13.82 -38.26 -19.04
CA ARG A 944 -14.08 -39.72 -19.02
C ARG A 944 -12.90 -40.56 -18.48
N ASP A 945 -13.23 -41.61 -17.73
CA ASP A 945 -12.36 -42.78 -17.52
C ASP A 945 -12.24 -43.64 -18.81
N GLY A 946 -11.19 -43.46 -19.63
CA GLY A 946 -10.71 -44.50 -20.57
C GLY A 946 -10.38 -44.11 -22.02
N ALA A 947 -9.20 -44.61 -22.46
CA ALA A 947 -8.59 -44.74 -23.79
C ALA A 947 -8.99 -43.77 -24.94
N LEU A 948 -8.05 -42.88 -25.24
CA LEU A 948 -7.92 -41.91 -26.35
C LEU A 948 -8.06 -42.44 -27.81
N ALA A 949 -8.26 -43.74 -28.03
CA ALA A 949 -8.07 -44.34 -29.37
C ALA A 949 -9.20 -44.05 -30.38
N ASP A 950 -10.38 -43.61 -29.95
CA ASP A 950 -11.58 -43.51 -30.79
C ASP A 950 -11.88 -42.10 -31.34
N LEU A 951 -11.04 -41.08 -31.09
CA LEU A 951 -11.33 -39.68 -31.45
C LEU A 951 -10.79 -39.23 -32.83
N GLN A 952 -10.21 -40.13 -33.63
CA GLN A 952 -9.62 -39.77 -34.95
C GLN A 952 -10.64 -39.28 -36.00
N HIS A 953 -11.93 -39.22 -35.67
CA HIS A 953 -13.04 -38.88 -36.58
C HIS A 953 -14.03 -37.83 -36.04
N VAL A 954 -13.65 -36.98 -35.09
CA VAL A 954 -14.55 -35.93 -34.56
C VAL A 954 -14.97 -34.97 -35.68
N ASP A 955 -16.27 -34.98 -35.99
CA ASP A 955 -16.89 -34.04 -36.93
C ASP A 955 -16.60 -32.58 -36.49
N PRO A 956 -16.15 -31.69 -37.38
CA PRO A 956 -16.05 -30.25 -37.12
C PRO A 956 -17.31 -29.61 -36.49
N GLY A 957 -18.50 -30.11 -36.81
CA GLY A 957 -19.75 -29.72 -36.16
C GLY A 957 -19.83 -30.14 -34.69
N LEU A 958 -19.26 -31.28 -34.35
CA LEU A 958 -19.17 -31.85 -33.00
C LEU A 958 -18.13 -31.12 -32.14
N ALA A 959 -16.98 -30.77 -32.70
CA ALA A 959 -15.98 -29.90 -32.07
C ALA A 959 -16.55 -28.50 -31.74
N ARG A 960 -17.41 -27.97 -32.62
CA ARG A 960 -18.19 -26.74 -32.32
C ARG A 960 -19.25 -26.96 -31.24
N SER A 961 -19.82 -28.16 -31.14
CA SER A 961 -20.83 -28.53 -30.13
C SER A 961 -20.26 -28.67 -28.72
N ILE A 962 -18.97 -29.02 -28.59
CA ILE A 962 -18.25 -29.13 -27.31
C ILE A 962 -18.23 -27.79 -26.56
N PHE A 963 -18.23 -26.66 -27.28
CA PHE A 963 -18.26 -25.31 -26.70
C PHE A 963 -19.65 -24.66 -26.70
N THR A 964 -20.74 -25.46 -26.74
CA THR A 964 -22.10 -24.91 -26.73
C THR A 964 -22.63 -24.67 -25.32
N HIS A 965 -23.07 -23.42 -25.08
CA HIS A 965 -23.80 -23.05 -23.88
C HIS A 965 -25.06 -23.91 -23.69
N GLY A 966 -25.33 -24.35 -22.47
CA GLY A 966 -26.51 -25.14 -22.11
C GLY A 966 -26.79 -25.08 -20.61
N PRO A 967 -27.77 -25.85 -20.09
CA PRO A 967 -28.20 -25.82 -18.69
C PRO A 967 -27.12 -26.27 -17.67
N ARG A 968 -25.88 -26.50 -18.12
CA ARG A 968 -24.70 -26.81 -17.30
C ARG A 968 -23.57 -25.77 -17.43
N GLY A 969 -23.83 -24.61 -18.05
CA GLY A 969 -22.84 -23.55 -18.33
C GLY A 969 -22.09 -23.69 -19.66
N TYR A 970 -21.07 -22.85 -19.90
CA TYR A 970 -20.05 -23.15 -20.93
C TYR A 970 -19.12 -24.22 -20.40
N ASP A 971 -19.51 -25.44 -20.70
CA ASP A 971 -18.86 -26.62 -20.19
C ASP A 971 -18.65 -27.60 -21.35
N VAL A 972 -17.42 -28.09 -21.52
CA VAL A 972 -17.14 -29.15 -22.51
C VAL A 972 -17.94 -30.39 -22.12
N ARG A 973 -19.00 -30.66 -22.89
CA ARG A 973 -19.94 -31.75 -22.61
C ARG A 973 -19.20 -33.09 -22.61
N PRO A 974 -19.31 -33.93 -21.56
CA PRO A 974 -18.95 -35.32 -21.70
C PRO A 974 -19.90 -35.96 -22.73
N PHE A 975 -19.35 -36.75 -23.65
CA PHE A 975 -20.17 -37.47 -24.63
C PHE A 975 -21.16 -38.38 -23.91
N PRO A 976 -22.48 -38.32 -24.23
CA PRO A 976 -23.41 -39.32 -23.73
C PRO A 976 -22.95 -40.71 -24.20
N GLN A 977 -22.98 -41.69 -23.30
CA GLN A 977 -22.69 -43.07 -23.66
C GLN A 977 -23.66 -43.51 -24.77
N GLY A 978 -23.13 -43.80 -25.97
CA GLY A 978 -23.91 -44.26 -27.12
C GLY A 978 -24.30 -43.21 -28.17
N ALA A 979 -23.74 -41.98 -28.14
CA ALA A 979 -23.76 -41.14 -29.35
C ALA A 979 -22.76 -41.69 -30.39
N PRO A 980 -23.18 -41.83 -31.67
CA PRO A 980 -22.31 -42.35 -32.74
C PRO A 980 -21.14 -41.44 -33.05
#